data_AF-A0A1J8PC68-F1
#
_entry.id   AF-A0A1J8PC68-F1
#
_cell.length_a   1.000
_cell.length_b   1.000
_cell.length_c   1.000
_cell.angle_alpha   90.00
_cell.angle_beta   90.00
_cell.angle_gamma   90.00
#
_symmetry.space_group_name_H-M   'P 1'
#
loop_
_entity.id
_entity.type
_entity.pdbx_description
1 polymer ?
#
loop_
_entity_poly.entity_id
_entity_poly.type
_entity_poly.pdbx_seq_one_letter_code
_entity_poly.pdbx_strand_id
1 'polypeptide(L)'
;MPTFSEALDRFKQDGFFGLDTELYTEQIEKLKLCAKFLKIDKPEILPYQFHLSNVQFIRGYLPRPERIMAGAITEHAQRNWNSRVPDVALFQMARLTNEPNTNLRFNDPNSDSSERLLECVLWDLLSQSDTWSSIKIDWVFFLRYGAPHYLCANFHTSLLNSLAEPTGTSLEELSLKPFSLSNSLTALVNFLSRNVHLKILHLEISDASAKDWLELSQALSVHPNLECVNFGNTQFNEGTYSVLSKLLDENYRIKEINIAAPIDNWVLIDAYNQLNQRLSKPCQVRFKEERLSQARLLEVAFQTLVEREKVQLEHPDRMVDDGEEKKQALLMRRINFLLSNQGTLAITDTEKVTWLKDSYVLPEVYPNHKEYMKEFSSLVQLHLGELVLGGTNTVGYLLLERGLEIRDTQIIQRLLESKADLFESPPEGIEKPFLVRLFEMEGPWQEVVIHHLKKDLNVLVPAVRMLSPYEKLKSICDSLTLHLNAYFKILEKRKKQPKLLHLLNGVMSNFQDRQEECAQSFHNLALYIKVATDDAAGKKVTYDSLFEAQEILEQLLEDSSKANRGFLGRSKLHDDLLLLGKELNKQLKFHQRELYYREKNKSVNYFTDGCEKDNENLEKMKADLAKEREAREKERQRHAQEQKEMKETIEELKRLMQAQNRTQNQTSKEATSSQEQERPGDSAYFFGRR
;
A
#
# COMPACT_ATOMS: atom_id res chain seq x y z
N MET A 1 31.18 18.98 28.56
CA MET A 1 30.04 18.52 29.36
C MET A 1 29.62 19.66 30.26
N PRO A 2 28.37 20.12 30.20
CA PRO A 2 27.93 21.30 30.93
C PRO A 2 28.00 21.06 32.45
N THR A 3 28.51 22.06 33.17
CA THR A 3 28.40 22.08 34.63
C THR A 3 26.95 22.36 35.05
N PHE A 4 26.57 22.01 36.29
CA PHE A 4 25.22 22.32 36.79
C PHE A 4 24.86 23.80 36.67
N SER A 5 25.81 24.72 36.89
CA SER A 5 25.59 26.16 36.71
C SER A 5 25.26 26.52 35.27
N GLU A 6 25.97 25.97 34.30
CA GLU A 6 25.71 26.21 32.87
C GLU A 6 24.36 25.64 32.45
N ALA A 7 24.02 24.42 32.92
CA ALA A 7 22.72 23.81 32.67
C ALA A 7 21.57 24.61 33.28
N LEU A 8 21.75 25.14 34.50
CA LEU A 8 20.74 25.96 35.18
C LEU A 8 20.59 27.34 34.52
N ASP A 9 21.67 27.95 34.05
CA ASP A 9 21.59 29.24 33.36
C ASP A 9 20.95 29.11 31.98
N ARG A 10 21.22 28.01 31.27
CA ARG A 10 20.50 27.67 30.04
C ARG A 10 19.01 27.47 30.31
N PHE A 11 18.65 26.71 31.34
CA PHE A 11 17.26 26.51 31.73
C PHE A 11 16.49 27.82 31.98
N LYS A 12 17.13 28.85 32.55
CA LYS A 12 16.52 30.18 32.75
C LYS A 12 16.37 31.01 31.46
N GLN A 13 17.14 30.69 30.42
CA GLN A 13 17.18 31.40 29.15
C GLN A 13 16.19 30.80 28.15
N ASP A 14 16.26 29.49 27.92
CA ASP A 14 15.53 28.78 26.86
C ASP A 14 14.60 27.68 27.38
N GLY A 15 14.53 27.48 28.70
CA GLY A 15 13.68 26.45 29.32
C GLY A 15 14.23 25.03 29.25
N PHE A 16 15.45 24.83 28.75
CA PHE A 16 16.09 23.51 28.63
C PHE A 16 17.09 23.26 29.77
N PHE A 17 16.83 22.23 30.58
CA PHE A 17 17.79 21.72 31.56
C PHE A 17 18.35 20.38 31.08
N GLY A 18 19.67 20.33 30.84
CA GLY A 18 20.36 19.13 30.38
C GLY A 18 21.65 18.89 31.18
N LEU A 19 21.84 17.70 31.72
CA LEU A 19 23.04 17.34 32.48
C LEU A 19 23.50 15.90 32.18
N ASP A 20 24.82 15.72 32.15
CA ASP A 20 25.48 14.45 31.83
C ASP A 20 26.66 14.09 32.76
N THR A 21 26.74 14.75 33.91
CA THR A 21 27.82 14.58 34.88
C THR A 21 27.28 14.15 36.25
N GLU A 22 27.39 14.99 37.27
CA GLU A 22 27.07 14.67 38.65
C GLU A 22 25.94 15.57 39.16
N LEU A 23 25.00 15.01 39.90
CA LEU A 23 23.88 15.76 40.48
C LEU A 23 23.79 15.52 41.98
N TYR A 24 23.70 16.63 42.74
CA TYR A 24 23.59 16.65 44.20
C TYR A 24 22.17 17.02 44.65
N THR A 25 21.76 16.61 45.85
CA THR A 25 20.39 16.88 46.36
C THR A 25 20.03 18.37 46.38
N GLU A 26 20.93 19.24 46.85
CA GLU A 26 20.69 20.70 46.89
C GLU A 26 20.47 21.30 45.50
N GLN A 27 21.09 20.72 44.47
CA GLN A 27 20.97 21.19 43.11
C GLN A 27 19.57 20.89 42.56
N ILE A 28 19.00 19.74 42.89
CA ILE A 28 17.63 19.38 42.52
C ILE A 28 16.62 20.32 43.21
N GLU A 29 16.80 20.62 44.50
CA GLU A 29 15.96 21.58 45.22
C GLU A 29 16.06 23.00 44.65
N LYS A 30 17.28 23.44 44.29
CA LYS A 30 17.47 24.73 43.59
C LYS A 30 16.74 24.75 42.25
N LEU A 31 16.80 23.65 41.49
CA LEU A 31 16.10 23.54 40.22
C LEU A 31 14.57 23.53 40.41
N LYS A 32 14.07 22.84 41.43
CA LYS A 32 12.64 22.82 41.81
C LYS A 32 12.11 24.20 42.11
N LEU A 33 12.84 24.97 42.91
CA LEU A 33 12.50 26.37 43.17
C LEU A 33 12.55 27.20 41.88
N CYS A 34 13.60 27.04 41.08
CA CYS A 34 13.77 27.77 39.82
C CYS A 34 12.63 27.49 38.83
N ALA A 35 12.25 26.23 38.63
CA ALA A 35 11.15 25.84 37.75
C ALA A 35 9.82 26.45 38.20
N LYS A 36 9.55 26.45 39.52
CA LYS A 36 8.36 27.08 40.09
C LYS A 36 8.29 28.59 39.83
N PHE A 37 9.41 29.30 39.97
CA PHE A 37 9.47 30.75 39.70
C PHE A 37 9.36 31.06 38.21
N LEU A 38 10.12 30.36 37.36
CA LEU A 38 10.10 30.58 35.91
C LEU A 38 8.71 30.37 35.31
N LYS A 39 7.97 29.37 35.80
CA LYS A 39 6.59 29.13 35.38
C LYS A 39 5.64 30.30 35.67
N ILE A 40 5.86 31.03 36.77
CA ILE A 40 5.02 32.16 37.18
C ILE A 40 5.48 33.45 36.47
N ASP A 41 6.79 33.69 36.44
CA ASP A 41 7.37 34.97 36.05
C ASP A 41 7.70 35.06 34.55
N LYS A 42 7.84 33.92 33.86
CA LYS A 42 8.19 33.84 32.44
C LYS A 42 7.37 32.76 31.70
N PRO A 43 6.03 32.90 31.63
CA PRO A 43 5.18 31.94 30.92
C PRO A 43 5.48 31.86 29.42
N GLU A 44 6.12 32.88 28.84
CA GLU A 44 6.52 32.93 27.43
C GLU A 44 7.62 31.93 27.05
N ILE A 45 8.39 31.41 28.02
CA ILE A 45 9.46 30.43 27.78
C ILE A 45 8.91 29.00 27.64
N LEU A 46 7.61 28.79 27.91
CA LEU A 46 7.01 27.46 27.81
C LEU A 46 7.12 26.90 26.37
N PRO A 47 7.43 25.60 26.22
CA PRO A 47 7.45 24.61 27.30
C PRO A 47 8.85 24.19 27.82
N TYR A 48 8.93 23.85 29.12
CA TYR A 48 10.18 23.45 29.78
C TYR A 48 10.57 21.98 29.47
N GLN A 49 11.88 21.69 29.50
CA GLN A 49 12.44 20.37 29.22
C GLN A 49 13.48 19.97 30.28
N PHE A 50 13.44 18.72 30.72
CA PHE A 50 14.34 18.17 31.74
C PHE A 50 15.01 16.88 31.29
N HIS A 51 16.30 16.93 30.99
CA HIS A 51 17.05 15.80 30.43
C HIS A 51 18.26 15.47 31.31
N LEU A 52 18.32 14.23 31.80
CA LEU A 52 19.49 13.64 32.44
C LEU A 52 19.99 12.47 31.59
N SER A 53 21.30 12.39 31.38
CA SER A 53 21.91 11.32 30.58
C SER A 53 23.26 10.88 31.15
N ASN A 54 23.39 9.63 31.60
CA ASN A 54 24.60 9.10 32.26
C ASN A 54 24.99 9.88 33.53
N VAL A 55 24.00 10.28 34.32
CA VAL A 55 24.23 11.11 35.50
C VAL A 55 24.45 10.26 36.74
N GLN A 56 25.54 10.53 37.45
CA GLN A 56 25.79 9.96 38.77
C GLN A 56 25.13 10.82 39.85
N PHE A 57 24.30 10.20 40.68
CA PHE A 57 23.78 10.84 41.89
C PHE A 57 24.80 10.73 43.02
N ILE A 58 25.20 11.89 43.54
CA ILE A 58 26.18 11.99 44.62
C ILE A 58 25.48 12.34 45.92
N ARG A 59 25.79 11.53 46.94
CA ARG A 59 25.28 11.71 48.30
C ARG A 59 25.89 12.98 48.91
N GLY A 60 25.03 13.88 49.39
CA GLY A 60 25.43 15.01 50.23
C GLY A 60 25.43 16.38 49.55
N TYR A 61 26.07 17.32 50.23
CA TYR A 61 26.18 18.74 49.87
C TYR A 61 27.40 19.00 48.98
N LEU A 62 27.35 20.03 48.13
CA LEU A 62 28.48 20.46 47.30
C LEU A 62 29.77 20.49 48.14
N PRO A 63 30.87 19.85 47.69
CA PRO A 63 32.14 19.96 48.40
C PRO A 63 32.51 21.45 48.50
N ARG A 64 32.67 21.95 49.73
CA ARG A 64 33.13 23.33 49.93
C ARG A 64 34.49 23.45 49.25
N PRO A 65 34.74 24.46 48.40
CA PRO A 65 36.07 24.66 47.84
C PRO A 65 37.05 24.82 48.99
N GLU A 66 38.13 24.02 48.99
CA GLU A 66 39.25 24.22 49.90
C GLU A 66 39.71 25.68 49.77
N ARG A 67 39.60 26.44 50.85
CA ARG A 67 40.21 27.78 50.91
C ARG A 67 41.71 27.60 50.78
N ILE A 68 42.24 27.81 49.59
CA ILE A 68 43.66 28.11 49.41
C ILE A 68 43.87 29.49 50.05
N MET A 69 44.22 29.51 51.34
CA MET A 69 44.70 30.70 52.03
C MET A 69 46.10 31.01 51.48
N ALA A 70 46.17 31.79 50.40
CA ALA A 70 47.34 32.56 50.09
C ALA A 70 47.43 33.71 51.12
N GLY A 71 48.41 33.67 52.02
CA GLY A 71 48.64 34.77 52.95
C GLY A 71 49.52 34.42 54.15
N ALA A 72 50.61 35.15 54.26
CA ALA A 72 51.67 35.13 55.27
C ALA A 72 51.25 34.74 56.70
N ILE A 73 52.11 33.91 57.30
CA ILE A 73 52.16 33.65 58.74
C ILE A 73 52.52 34.96 59.45
N THR A 74 51.63 35.45 60.30
CA THR A 74 52.00 36.34 61.41
C THR A 74 51.37 35.84 62.70
N GLU A 75 52.22 35.78 63.71
CA GLU A 75 52.02 35.21 65.03
C GLU A 75 51.03 35.99 65.92
N HIS A 76 50.41 35.22 66.81
CA HIS A 76 49.91 35.55 68.14
C HIS A 76 48.83 36.62 68.36
N ALA A 77 47.66 36.15 68.82
CA ALA A 77 47.05 36.64 70.05
C ALA A 77 46.25 35.52 70.76
N GLN A 78 46.57 35.30 72.04
CA GLN A 78 45.98 34.31 72.94
C GLN A 78 44.47 34.50 73.11
N ARG A 79 43.70 33.40 73.16
CA ARG A 79 42.45 33.36 73.93
C ARG A 79 42.28 32.04 74.68
N ASN A 80 41.88 32.22 75.93
CA ASN A 80 41.84 31.28 77.06
C ASN A 80 41.21 29.92 76.76
N TRP A 81 41.93 28.89 77.19
CA TRP A 81 41.43 27.54 77.38
C TRP A 81 40.43 27.53 78.53
N ASN A 82 39.18 27.14 78.26
CA ASN A 82 38.26 26.71 79.31
C ASN A 82 37.96 25.23 79.12
N SER A 83 38.28 24.46 80.15
CA SER A 83 38.32 23.00 80.19
C SER A 83 36.93 22.40 80.18
N ARG A 84 36.44 21.93 79.04
CA ARG A 84 35.28 21.01 78.97
C ARG A 84 35.04 20.32 77.61
N VAL A 85 36.08 19.86 76.91
CA VAL A 85 35.95 18.78 75.90
C VAL A 85 37.31 18.06 75.78
N PRO A 86 37.40 16.72 75.95
CA PRO A 86 38.64 15.98 75.75
C PRO A 86 38.75 15.49 74.30
N ASP A 87 39.07 16.36 73.33
CA ASP A 87 39.22 15.93 71.92
C ASP A 87 40.26 16.74 71.11
N VAL A 88 41.43 16.99 71.69
CA VAL A 88 42.55 17.65 70.95
C VAL A 88 43.77 16.72 70.79
N ALA A 89 43.83 15.60 71.51
CA ALA A 89 44.93 14.63 71.40
C ALA A 89 44.80 13.70 70.18
N LEU A 90 43.58 13.44 69.67
CA LEU A 90 43.35 12.59 68.49
C LEU A 90 43.65 13.30 67.16
N PHE A 91 43.43 14.62 67.09
CA PHE A 91 43.67 15.42 65.88
C PHE A 91 45.15 15.68 65.57
N GLN A 92 46.03 15.58 66.56
CA GLN A 92 47.47 15.76 66.36
C GLN A 92 48.19 14.46 65.97
N MET A 93 47.61 13.28 66.24
CA MET A 93 48.16 11.98 65.85
C MET A 93 47.86 11.63 64.38
N ALA A 94 46.79 12.16 63.79
CA ALA A 94 46.44 11.94 62.38
C ALA A 94 47.32 12.74 61.39
N ARG A 95 48.18 13.64 61.87
CA ARG A 95 49.03 14.51 61.05
C ARG A 95 50.45 13.97 60.80
N LEU A 96 50.79 12.78 61.31
CA LEU A 96 52.16 12.22 61.24
C LEU A 96 52.32 11.02 60.31
N THR A 97 51.29 10.57 59.60
CA THR A 97 51.41 9.53 58.58
C THR A 97 51.32 10.13 57.19
N ASN A 98 52.50 10.42 56.60
CA ASN A 98 52.65 10.75 55.19
C ASN A 98 52.38 9.51 54.32
N GLU A 99 51.15 9.33 53.86
CA GLU A 99 50.84 8.57 52.65
C GLU A 99 49.79 9.33 51.80
N PRO A 100 49.99 9.48 50.47
CA PRO A 100 48.97 10.01 49.58
C PRO A 100 47.96 8.91 49.24
N ASN A 101 46.68 9.27 49.13
CA ASN A 101 45.56 8.42 48.69
C ASN A 101 45.10 7.31 49.67
N THR A 102 44.35 7.71 50.69
CA THR A 102 43.20 6.92 51.13
C THR A 102 42.03 7.88 51.41
N ASN A 103 41.06 7.91 50.50
CA ASN A 103 39.75 8.49 50.78
C ASN A 103 39.16 7.70 51.95
N LEU A 104 39.18 8.30 53.15
CA LEU A 104 38.40 7.86 54.30
C LEU A 104 36.92 7.97 53.94
N ARG A 105 36.38 6.94 53.26
CA ARG A 105 34.95 6.71 53.13
C ARG A 105 34.45 6.32 54.51
N PHE A 106 33.89 7.29 55.23
CA PHE A 106 32.97 6.95 56.31
C PHE A 106 31.77 6.25 55.67
N ASN A 107 31.70 4.94 55.83
CA ASN A 107 30.49 4.17 55.54
C ASN A 107 29.41 4.65 56.52
N ASP A 108 28.52 5.51 56.05
CA ASP A 108 27.31 5.85 56.78
C ASP A 108 26.36 4.63 56.67
N PRO A 109 26.01 3.95 57.78
CA PRO A 109 25.12 2.79 57.77
C PRO A 109 23.70 3.10 57.29
N ASN A 110 23.39 4.38 57.04
CA ASN A 110 22.11 4.87 56.50
C ASN A 110 22.10 5.06 54.97
N SER A 111 23.01 4.42 54.22
CA SER A 111 23.12 4.59 52.76
C SER A 111 21.79 4.50 51.97
N ASP A 112 20.90 3.57 52.33
CA ASP A 112 19.59 3.40 51.70
C ASP A 112 18.61 4.56 51.95
N SER A 113 18.74 5.30 53.07
CA SER A 113 17.84 6.44 53.35
C SER A 113 18.24 7.68 52.56
N SER A 114 19.53 7.86 52.27
CA SER A 114 20.03 8.99 51.47
C SER A 114 19.72 8.88 49.98
N GLU A 115 19.74 7.67 49.42
CA GLU A 115 19.34 7.42 48.03
C GLU A 115 17.84 7.59 47.84
N ARG A 116 17.03 7.06 48.77
CA ARG A 116 15.58 7.31 48.78
C ARG A 116 15.24 8.79 48.87
N LEU A 117 15.99 9.58 49.63
CA LEU A 117 15.78 11.02 49.69
C LEU A 117 16.02 11.69 48.33
N LEU A 118 17.10 11.32 47.62
CA LEU A 118 17.38 11.82 46.26
C LEU A 118 16.30 11.40 45.26
N GLU A 119 15.86 10.14 45.31
CA GLU A 119 14.74 9.64 44.50
C GLU A 119 13.45 10.42 44.79
N CYS A 120 13.13 10.69 46.06
CA CYS A 120 11.96 11.48 46.45
C CYS A 120 12.04 12.92 45.95
N VAL A 121 13.18 13.59 46.09
CA VAL A 121 13.35 14.99 45.64
C VAL A 121 13.30 15.10 44.12
N LEU A 122 13.86 14.12 43.39
CA LEU A 122 13.74 14.05 41.94
C LEU A 122 12.30 13.78 41.51
N TRP A 123 11.63 12.83 42.15
CA TRP A 123 10.22 12.53 41.90
C TRP A 123 9.36 13.78 42.11
N ASP A 124 9.51 14.48 43.24
CA ASP A 124 8.83 15.74 43.57
C ASP A 124 8.99 16.82 42.48
N LEU A 125 10.17 16.90 41.85
CA LEU A 125 10.44 17.84 40.77
C LEU A 125 9.65 17.47 39.50
N LEU A 126 9.69 16.19 39.14
CA LEU A 126 9.16 15.68 37.88
C LEU A 126 7.64 15.47 37.89
N SER A 127 7.08 15.21 39.07
CA SER A 127 5.64 15.04 39.31
C SER A 127 4.82 16.31 39.04
N GLN A 128 5.46 17.44 38.74
CA GLN A 128 4.81 18.67 38.30
C GLN A 128 4.37 18.54 36.82
N SER A 129 3.32 17.74 36.58
CA SER A 129 2.94 17.22 35.26
C SER A 129 2.53 18.27 34.22
N ASP A 130 2.19 19.48 34.66
CA ASP A 130 1.86 20.64 33.82
C ASP A 130 3.07 21.53 33.49
N THR A 131 4.25 21.19 34.01
CA THR A 131 5.48 21.99 33.87
C THR A 131 6.34 21.51 32.72
N TRP A 132 6.42 20.21 32.50
CA TRP A 132 7.38 19.59 31.58
C TRP A 132 6.73 19.17 30.26
N SER A 133 7.32 19.60 29.13
CA SER A 133 7.01 19.04 27.80
C SER A 133 7.87 17.84 27.43
N SER A 134 9.05 17.71 28.03
CA SER A 134 9.94 16.59 27.78
C SER A 134 10.69 16.21 29.04
N ILE A 135 10.64 14.93 29.40
CA ILE A 135 11.37 14.34 30.53
C ILE A 135 12.25 13.21 30.00
N LYS A 136 13.56 13.29 30.22
CA LYS A 136 14.50 12.21 29.94
C LYS A 136 15.30 11.84 31.17
N ILE A 137 15.25 10.56 31.53
CA ILE A 137 15.99 9.97 32.63
C ILE A 137 16.73 8.77 32.06
N ASP A 138 17.90 9.04 31.48
CA ASP A 138 18.70 8.05 30.78
C ASP A 138 19.94 7.71 31.61
N TRP A 139 20.07 6.44 32.02
CA TRP A 139 21.25 5.92 32.72
C TRP A 139 21.61 6.74 33.96
N VAL A 140 20.62 7.06 34.79
CA VAL A 140 20.84 7.74 36.07
C VAL A 140 21.11 6.69 37.15
N PHE A 141 22.23 6.82 37.87
CA PHE A 141 22.68 5.79 38.80
C PHE A 141 23.35 6.33 40.06
N PHE A 142 23.38 5.48 41.09
CA PHE A 142 24.21 5.61 42.27
C PHE A 142 25.43 4.67 42.15
N LEU A 143 26.59 5.06 42.68
CA LEU A 143 27.71 4.13 42.81
C LEU A 143 27.61 3.37 44.14
N ARG A 144 27.25 2.08 44.09
CA ARG A 144 27.30 1.17 45.24
C ARG A 144 28.43 0.16 45.05
N TYR A 145 29.36 0.10 45.99
CA TYR A 145 30.52 -0.82 45.95
C TYR A 145 31.33 -0.76 44.64
N GLY A 146 31.39 0.41 43.99
CA GLY A 146 32.11 0.59 42.72
C GLY A 146 31.34 0.16 41.47
N ALA A 147 30.10 -0.31 41.60
CA ALA A 147 29.22 -0.65 40.49
C ALA A 147 28.03 0.34 40.39
N PRO A 148 27.60 0.70 39.18
CA PRO A 148 26.41 1.53 38.98
C PRO A 148 25.15 0.77 39.40
N HIS A 149 24.32 1.42 40.21
CA HIS A 149 22.96 1.00 40.57
C HIS A 149 21.98 2.03 40.02
N TYR A 150 21.27 1.66 38.96
CA TYR A 150 20.32 2.54 38.29
C TYR A 150 19.05 2.76 39.13
N LEU A 151 18.31 3.83 38.80
CA LEU A 151 16.99 4.09 39.39
C LEU A 151 16.09 2.87 39.26
N CYS A 152 15.46 2.49 40.37
CA CYS A 152 14.72 1.24 40.46
C CYS A 152 13.30 1.36 39.87
N ALA A 153 12.66 0.21 39.59
CA ALA A 153 11.28 0.15 39.08
C ALA A 153 10.26 0.87 39.98
N ASN A 154 10.47 0.91 41.30
CA ASN A 154 9.59 1.65 42.21
C ASN A 154 9.56 3.15 41.91
N PHE A 155 10.73 3.74 41.61
CA PHE A 155 10.81 5.14 41.21
C PHE A 155 10.04 5.38 39.90
N HIS A 156 10.25 4.55 38.86
CA HIS A 156 9.52 4.67 37.60
C HIS A 156 8.00 4.52 37.77
N THR A 157 7.56 3.53 38.54
CA THR A 157 6.14 3.30 38.84
C THR A 157 5.51 4.51 39.55
N SER A 158 6.20 5.08 40.56
CA SER A 158 5.73 6.27 41.26
C SER A 158 5.68 7.51 40.37
N LEU A 159 6.68 7.69 39.50
CA LEU A 159 6.71 8.78 38.52
C LEU A 159 5.56 8.66 37.53
N LEU A 160 5.40 7.50 36.89
CA LEU A 160 4.35 7.25 35.89
C LEU A 160 2.95 7.45 36.49
N ASN A 161 2.71 6.97 37.71
CA ASN A 161 1.43 7.17 38.39
C ASN A 161 1.12 8.64 38.64
N SER A 162 2.12 9.45 39.02
CA SER A 162 1.95 10.87 39.22
C SER A 162 1.72 11.62 37.89
N LEU A 163 2.45 11.25 36.85
CA LEU A 163 2.27 11.83 35.50
C LEU A 163 0.95 11.41 34.84
N ALA A 164 0.28 10.38 35.36
CA ALA A 164 -1.04 9.92 34.94
C ALA A 164 -2.19 10.69 35.64
N GLU A 165 -1.90 11.64 36.54
CA GLU A 165 -2.93 12.47 37.15
C GLU A 165 -3.52 13.46 36.12
N PRO A 166 -4.84 13.72 36.16
CA PRO A 166 -5.58 14.45 35.10
C PRO A 166 -5.25 15.96 35.00
N THR A 167 -4.19 16.45 35.64
CA THR A 167 -3.77 17.84 35.61
C THR A 167 -3.06 18.16 34.30
N GLY A 168 -3.81 18.58 33.28
CA GLY A 168 -3.35 19.37 32.12
C GLY A 168 -1.93 19.07 31.61
N THR A 169 -1.59 17.79 31.42
CA THR A 169 -0.22 17.38 31.12
C THR A 169 0.17 17.86 29.73
N SER A 170 1.28 18.60 29.62
CA SER A 170 1.82 19.09 28.35
C SER A 170 2.98 18.22 27.83
N LEU A 171 3.18 17.06 28.45
CA LEU A 171 4.28 16.15 28.18
C LEU A 171 4.14 15.53 26.79
N GLU A 172 5.03 15.92 25.87
CA GLU A 172 5.11 15.39 24.51
C GLU A 172 6.17 14.28 24.38
N GLU A 173 7.17 14.25 25.26
CA GLU A 173 8.27 13.27 25.21
C GLU A 173 8.61 12.69 26.60
N LEU A 174 8.73 11.37 26.68
CA LEU A 174 9.18 10.65 27.87
C LEU A 174 10.28 9.64 27.50
N SER A 175 11.43 9.73 28.17
CA SER A 175 12.52 8.74 28.10
C SER A 175 12.88 8.20 29.46
N LEU A 176 12.87 6.88 29.62
CA LEU A 176 13.26 6.17 30.84
C LEU A 176 14.22 5.02 30.48
N LYS A 177 15.45 5.07 31.00
CA LYS A 177 16.46 4.02 30.78
C LYS A 177 17.36 3.78 31.99
N PRO A 178 17.68 2.52 32.32
CA PRO A 178 17.00 1.30 31.87
C PRO A 178 15.58 1.22 32.45
N PHE A 179 14.67 0.50 31.79
CA PHE A 179 13.26 0.38 32.21
C PHE A 179 12.85 -1.08 32.40
N SER A 180 12.30 -1.42 33.56
CA SER A 180 11.77 -2.75 33.85
C SER A 180 10.29 -2.83 33.47
N LEU A 181 9.99 -3.43 32.32
CA LEU A 181 8.60 -3.54 31.86
C LEU A 181 7.80 -4.45 32.78
N SER A 182 8.35 -5.60 33.20
CA SER A 182 7.62 -6.55 34.05
C SER A 182 7.19 -5.97 35.40
N ASN A 183 7.95 -5.01 35.97
CA ASN A 183 7.62 -4.40 37.26
C ASN A 183 6.81 -3.09 37.16
N SER A 184 6.80 -2.42 35.99
CA SER A 184 6.18 -1.10 35.81
C SER A 184 5.08 -1.06 34.74
N LEU A 185 4.71 -2.21 34.14
CA LEU A 185 3.71 -2.31 33.05
C LEU A 185 2.38 -1.63 33.39
N THR A 186 1.77 -1.96 34.53
CA THR A 186 0.45 -1.41 34.90
C THR A 186 0.48 0.11 35.02
N ALA A 187 1.55 0.67 35.60
CA ALA A 187 1.70 2.12 35.72
C ALA A 187 1.94 2.77 34.36
N LEU A 188 2.72 2.14 33.48
CA LEU A 188 2.95 2.61 32.11
C LEU A 188 1.67 2.61 31.28
N VAL A 189 0.87 1.55 31.33
CA VAL A 189 -0.42 1.47 30.62
C VAL A 189 -1.39 2.53 31.13
N ASN A 190 -1.49 2.71 32.46
CA ASN A 190 -2.32 3.76 33.03
C ASN A 190 -1.85 5.17 32.60
N PHE A 191 -0.54 5.41 32.56
CA PHE A 191 0.03 6.65 32.05
C PHE A 191 -0.31 6.88 30.57
N LEU A 192 -0.06 5.90 29.69
CA LEU A 192 -0.33 6.01 28.25
C LEU A 192 -1.81 6.24 27.95
N SER A 193 -2.73 5.61 28.70
CA SER A 193 -4.16 5.82 28.48
C SER A 193 -4.67 7.22 28.85
N ARG A 194 -3.94 7.94 29.71
CA ARG A 194 -4.34 9.27 30.22
C ARG A 194 -3.56 10.41 29.58
N ASN A 195 -2.30 10.19 29.21
CA ASN A 195 -1.43 11.22 28.66
C ASN A 195 -1.56 11.32 27.13
N VAL A 196 -2.69 11.88 26.67
CA VAL A 196 -3.02 11.93 25.24
C VAL A 196 -2.08 12.81 24.40
N HIS A 197 -1.25 13.65 25.02
CA HIS A 197 -0.35 14.59 24.33
C HIS A 197 1.01 13.98 23.97
N LEU A 198 1.35 12.80 24.52
CA LEU A 198 2.62 12.14 24.27
C LEU A 198 2.80 11.79 22.79
N LYS A 199 3.90 12.26 22.20
CA LYS A 199 4.32 11.99 20.81
C LYS A 199 5.50 11.03 20.74
N ILE A 200 6.40 11.08 21.72
CA ILE A 200 7.65 10.32 21.72
C ILE A 200 7.77 9.53 23.03
N LEU A 201 7.94 8.22 22.91
CA LEU A 201 8.21 7.33 24.02
C LEU A 201 9.54 6.61 23.81
N HIS A 202 10.43 6.69 24.79
CA HIS A 202 11.73 6.02 24.76
C HIS A 202 11.91 5.14 25.99
N LEU A 203 12.03 3.82 25.78
CA LEU A 203 12.16 2.82 26.84
C LEU A 203 13.24 1.81 26.46
N GLU A 204 14.38 1.82 27.16
CA GLU A 204 15.36 0.73 27.01
C GLU A 204 15.02 -0.38 28.00
N ILE A 205 14.32 -1.42 27.52
CA ILE A 205 13.69 -2.43 28.36
C ILE A 205 14.71 -3.48 28.82
N SER A 206 14.88 -3.59 30.13
CA SER A 206 15.80 -4.55 30.78
C SER A 206 15.20 -5.94 30.94
N ASP A 207 13.88 -6.01 31.11
CA ASP A 207 13.14 -7.24 31.39
C ASP A 207 11.69 -7.11 30.92
N ALA A 208 11.22 -8.16 30.23
CA ALA A 208 9.85 -8.28 29.75
C ALA A 208 9.52 -9.74 29.42
N SER A 209 8.33 -10.19 29.80
CA SER A 209 7.74 -11.43 29.31
C SER A 209 7.05 -11.23 27.95
N ALA A 210 6.73 -12.33 27.25
CA ALA A 210 5.95 -12.26 26.01
C ALA A 210 4.56 -11.62 26.24
N LYS A 211 3.97 -11.83 27.42
CA LYS A 211 2.70 -11.21 27.79
C LYS A 211 2.84 -9.70 27.99
N ASP A 212 3.95 -9.27 28.62
CA ASP A 212 4.19 -7.84 28.89
C ASP A 212 4.32 -7.06 27.59
N TRP A 213 5.01 -7.62 26.59
CA TRP A 213 5.10 -7.03 25.25
C TRP A 213 3.74 -6.91 24.55
N LEU A 214 2.90 -7.93 24.67
CA LEU A 214 1.56 -7.90 24.07
C LEU A 214 0.69 -6.82 24.72
N GLU A 215 0.72 -6.71 26.04
CA GLU A 215 -0.04 -5.71 26.80
C GLU A 215 0.46 -4.28 26.53
N LEU A 216 1.79 -4.09 26.44
CA LEU A 216 2.37 -2.83 26.01
C LEU A 216 1.91 -2.47 24.59
N SER A 217 1.96 -3.41 23.64
CA SER A 217 1.51 -3.18 22.27
C SER A 217 0.03 -2.79 22.19
N GLN A 218 -0.83 -3.39 23.01
CA GLN A 218 -2.25 -3.02 23.07
C GLN A 218 -2.46 -1.60 23.59
N ALA A 219 -1.67 -1.17 24.58
CA ALA A 219 -1.73 0.21 25.08
C ALA A 219 -1.23 1.21 24.04
N LEU A 220 -0.15 0.88 23.32
CA LEU A 220 0.38 1.72 22.25
C LEU A 220 -0.55 1.78 21.03
N SER A 221 -1.31 0.72 20.74
CA SER A 221 -2.15 0.67 19.55
C SER A 221 -3.35 1.63 19.61
N VAL A 222 -3.83 1.94 20.82
CA VAL A 222 -4.93 2.89 21.03
C VAL A 222 -4.48 4.31 21.35
N HIS A 223 -3.17 4.56 21.47
CA HIS A 223 -2.66 5.89 21.83
C HIS A 223 -2.89 6.91 20.70
N PRO A 224 -3.50 8.08 20.99
CA PRO A 224 -4.04 8.96 19.94
C PRO A 224 -2.97 9.74 19.16
N ASN A 225 -1.86 10.13 19.79
CA ASN A 225 -0.88 11.06 19.18
C ASN A 225 0.56 10.52 19.14
N LEU A 226 0.76 9.22 19.39
CA LEU A 226 2.10 8.65 19.45
C LEU A 226 2.70 8.54 18.04
N GLU A 227 3.86 9.16 17.84
CA GLU A 227 4.55 9.20 16.54
C GLU A 227 5.85 8.41 16.55
N CYS A 228 6.55 8.34 17.67
CA CYS A 228 7.84 7.64 17.77
C CYS A 228 7.89 6.76 19.01
N VAL A 229 8.34 5.52 18.81
CA VAL A 229 8.67 4.60 19.89
C VAL A 229 10.12 4.17 19.75
N ASN A 230 10.94 4.44 20.76
CA ASN A 230 12.35 4.09 20.76
C ASN A 230 12.61 3.05 21.85
N PHE A 231 13.10 1.88 21.46
CA PHE A 231 13.49 0.84 22.41
C PHE A 231 15.00 0.69 22.57
N GLY A 232 15.81 1.54 21.94
CA GLY A 232 17.26 1.57 22.11
C GLY A 232 17.91 0.18 21.89
N ASN A 233 18.73 -0.24 22.86
CA ASN A 233 19.44 -1.54 22.83
C ASN A 233 18.66 -2.69 23.49
N THR A 234 17.33 -2.57 23.59
CA THR A 234 16.47 -3.66 24.08
C THR A 234 16.74 -4.94 23.31
N GLN A 235 16.84 -6.07 24.01
CA GLN A 235 17.02 -7.38 23.37
C GLN A 235 15.67 -7.91 22.87
N PHE A 236 15.57 -8.12 21.56
CA PHE A 236 14.36 -8.61 20.90
C PHE A 236 14.48 -10.09 20.54
N ASN A 237 13.35 -10.80 20.65
CA ASN A 237 13.17 -12.13 20.07
C ASN A 237 12.16 -12.08 18.91
N GLU A 238 11.97 -13.21 18.22
CA GLU A 238 11.06 -13.32 17.07
C GLU A 238 9.61 -12.93 17.42
N GLY A 239 9.12 -13.37 18.59
CA GLY A 239 7.80 -13.00 19.09
C GLY A 239 7.63 -11.50 19.27
N THR A 240 8.66 -10.81 19.77
CA THR A 240 8.61 -9.36 19.96
C THR A 240 8.57 -8.61 18.62
N TYR A 241 9.33 -9.03 17.61
CA TYR A 241 9.24 -8.43 16.27
C TYR A 241 7.84 -8.58 15.66
N SER A 242 7.22 -9.75 15.84
CA SER A 242 5.83 -9.99 15.41
C SER A 242 4.85 -9.04 16.11
N VAL A 243 5.02 -8.83 17.41
CA VAL A 243 4.21 -7.86 18.18
C VAL A 243 4.40 -6.43 17.66
N LEU A 244 5.63 -5.98 17.38
CA LEU A 244 5.89 -4.66 16.81
C LEU A 244 5.32 -4.49 15.40
N SER A 245 5.38 -5.54 14.59
CA SER A 245 4.76 -5.56 13.27
C SER A 245 3.24 -5.39 13.38
N LYS A 246 2.60 -6.11 14.31
CA LYS A 246 1.17 -5.97 14.60
C LYS A 246 0.80 -4.60 15.16
N LEU A 247 1.66 -3.99 15.96
CA LEU A 247 1.48 -2.61 16.43
C LEU A 247 1.31 -1.63 15.27
N LEU A 248 2.11 -1.78 14.20
CA LEU A 248 1.97 -0.93 13.00
C LEU A 248 0.67 -1.17 12.24
N ASP A 249 0.10 -2.39 12.33
CA ASP A 249 -1.22 -2.68 11.77
C ASP A 249 -2.32 -1.94 12.53
N GLU A 250 -2.14 -1.72 13.83
CA GLU A 250 -3.18 -1.18 14.71
C GLU A 250 -3.01 0.32 14.98
N ASN A 251 -1.81 0.90 14.83
CA ASN A 251 -1.55 2.33 14.98
C ASN A 251 -0.63 2.86 13.88
N TYR A 252 -1.24 3.40 12.83
CA TYR A 252 -0.52 3.92 11.67
C TYR A 252 0.13 5.28 11.92
N ARG A 253 -0.14 5.94 13.06
CA ARG A 253 0.45 7.24 13.41
C ARG A 253 1.92 7.14 13.78
N ILE A 254 2.37 5.96 14.20
CA ILE A 254 3.76 5.69 14.52
C ILE A 254 4.57 5.80 13.24
N LYS A 255 5.36 6.87 13.12
CA LYS A 255 6.27 7.13 12.01
C LYS A 255 7.53 6.30 12.14
N GLU A 256 8.03 6.17 13.37
CA GLU A 256 9.33 5.59 13.67
C GLU A 256 9.26 4.58 14.82
N ILE A 257 9.90 3.43 14.63
CA ILE A 257 10.24 2.50 15.70
C ILE A 257 11.76 2.34 15.68
N ASN A 258 12.43 2.92 16.68
CA ASN A 258 13.88 2.94 16.76
C ASN A 258 14.37 1.77 17.64
N ILE A 259 15.04 0.81 17.03
CA ILE A 259 15.57 -0.40 17.67
C ILE A 259 16.98 -0.71 17.17
N ALA A 260 17.84 -1.23 18.05
CA ALA A 260 19.16 -1.69 17.67
C ALA A 260 19.08 -2.89 16.70
N ALA A 261 19.95 -2.90 15.70
CA ALA A 261 20.04 -4.02 14.77
C ALA A 261 20.51 -5.30 15.49
N PRO A 262 19.85 -6.45 15.28
CA PRO A 262 20.28 -7.71 15.88
C PRO A 262 21.64 -8.14 15.32
N ILE A 263 22.48 -8.71 16.18
CA ILE A 263 23.82 -9.20 15.83
C ILE A 263 23.76 -10.72 15.71
N ASP A 264 24.36 -11.29 14.65
CA ASP A 264 24.59 -12.73 14.45
C ASP A 264 23.35 -13.65 14.54
N ASN A 265 22.15 -13.15 14.19
CA ASN A 265 20.95 -13.98 14.07
C ASN A 265 20.15 -13.64 12.80
N TRP A 266 20.29 -14.50 11.77
CA TRP A 266 19.66 -14.30 10.46
C TRP A 266 18.13 -14.17 10.52
N VAL A 267 17.45 -14.91 11.39
CA VAL A 267 15.99 -14.84 11.53
C VAL A 267 15.56 -13.48 12.10
N LEU A 268 16.26 -12.99 13.11
CA LEU A 268 15.98 -11.67 13.68
C LEU A 268 16.37 -10.54 12.73
N ILE A 269 17.46 -10.71 11.96
CA ILE A 269 17.86 -9.75 10.91
C ILE A 269 16.77 -9.64 9.84
N ASP A 270 16.19 -10.76 9.41
CA ASP A 270 15.09 -10.74 8.45
C ASP A 270 13.86 -10.02 9.01
N ALA A 271 13.43 -10.36 10.23
CA ALA A 271 12.31 -9.69 10.90
C ALA A 271 12.55 -8.17 11.10
N TYR A 272 13.78 -7.78 11.48
CA TYR A 272 14.21 -6.39 11.58
C TYR A 272 14.12 -5.66 10.24
N ASN A 273 14.62 -6.29 9.16
CA ASN A 273 14.58 -5.71 7.82
C ASN A 273 13.14 -5.56 7.31
N GLN A 274 12.27 -6.55 7.55
CA GLN A 274 10.85 -6.45 7.20
C GLN A 274 10.16 -5.29 7.93
N LEU A 275 10.40 -5.15 9.24
CA LEU A 275 9.86 -4.04 10.02
C LEU A 275 10.33 -2.68 9.49
N ASN A 276 11.63 -2.55 9.22
CA ASN A 276 12.20 -1.31 8.67
C ASN A 276 11.72 -1.00 7.25
N GLN A 277 11.54 -2.03 6.41
CA GLN A 277 10.98 -1.85 5.09
C GLN A 277 9.55 -1.30 5.17
N ARG A 278 8.74 -1.80 6.11
CA ARG A 278 7.42 -1.21 6.39
C ARG A 278 7.56 0.23 6.85
N LEU A 279 8.40 0.51 7.85
CA LEU A 279 8.61 1.85 8.40
C LEU A 279 9.15 2.87 7.39
N SER A 280 9.88 2.43 6.36
CA SER A 280 10.39 3.29 5.29
C SER A 280 9.28 3.99 4.48
N LYS A 281 8.06 3.46 4.50
CA LYS A 281 6.90 4.06 3.84
C LYS A 281 6.19 5.07 4.77
N PRO A 282 5.70 6.20 4.23
CA PRO A 282 4.87 7.13 5.00
C PRO A 282 3.61 6.47 5.56
N CYS A 283 3.17 6.93 6.74
CA CYS A 283 1.99 6.42 7.45
C CYS A 283 0.74 6.27 6.57
N GLN A 284 0.43 7.30 5.78
CA GLN A 284 -0.71 7.31 4.85
C GLN A 284 -0.62 6.21 3.79
N VAL A 285 0.57 6.00 3.24
CA VAL A 285 0.82 4.99 2.20
C VAL A 285 0.63 3.60 2.79
N ARG A 286 1.18 3.35 3.98
CA ARG A 286 1.00 2.07 4.68
C ARG A 286 -0.47 1.80 4.98
N PHE A 287 -1.20 2.78 5.53
CA PHE A 287 -2.62 2.62 5.81
C PHE A 287 -3.41 2.29 4.54
N LYS A 288 -3.13 3.00 3.43
CA LYS A 288 -3.79 2.74 2.15
C LYS A 288 -3.50 1.32 1.64
N GLU A 289 -2.26 0.88 1.63
CA GLU A 289 -1.87 -0.44 1.11
C GLU A 289 -2.38 -1.58 2.00
N GLU A 290 -2.27 -1.44 3.31
CA GLU A 290 -2.50 -2.53 4.26
C GLU A 290 -3.94 -2.58 4.79
N ARG A 291 -4.67 -1.45 4.80
CA ARG A 291 -6.06 -1.36 5.28
C ARG A 291 -7.10 -1.10 4.20
N LEU A 292 -6.73 -0.39 3.13
CA LEU A 292 -7.67 0.03 2.09
C LEU A 292 -7.51 -0.74 0.77
N SER A 293 -6.68 -1.78 0.74
CA SER A 293 -6.61 -2.69 -0.40
C SER A 293 -7.88 -3.53 -0.51
N GLN A 294 -8.25 -3.91 -1.74
CA GLN A 294 -9.41 -4.77 -1.97
C GLN A 294 -9.32 -6.09 -1.21
N ALA A 295 -8.12 -6.69 -1.13
CA ALA A 295 -7.91 -7.92 -0.37
C ALA A 295 -8.28 -7.74 1.11
N ARG A 296 -7.87 -6.63 1.73
CA ARG A 296 -8.19 -6.39 3.15
C ARG A 296 -9.66 -6.05 3.37
N LEU A 297 -10.27 -5.26 2.49
CA LEU A 297 -11.71 -4.96 2.56
C LEU A 297 -12.56 -6.23 2.36
N LEU A 298 -12.13 -7.13 1.48
CA LEU A 298 -12.76 -8.43 1.27
C LEU A 298 -12.64 -9.31 2.52
N GLU A 299 -11.48 -9.33 3.17
CA GLU A 299 -11.30 -10.03 4.46
C GLU A 299 -12.26 -9.49 5.53
N VAL A 300 -12.44 -8.17 5.62
CA VAL A 300 -13.43 -7.57 6.54
C VAL A 300 -14.85 -8.03 6.20
N ALA A 301 -15.21 -8.10 4.91
CA ALA A 301 -16.51 -8.60 4.50
C ALA A 301 -16.69 -10.08 4.86
N PHE A 302 -15.70 -10.93 4.59
CA PHE A 302 -15.76 -12.34 4.97
C PHE A 302 -15.87 -12.55 6.47
N GLN A 303 -15.07 -11.85 7.26
CA GLN A 303 -15.15 -11.92 8.72
C GLN A 303 -16.54 -11.50 9.21
N THR A 304 -17.14 -10.49 8.58
CA THR A 304 -18.52 -10.05 8.88
C THR A 304 -19.55 -11.12 8.55
N LEU A 305 -19.37 -11.86 7.45
CA LEU A 305 -20.24 -12.99 7.08
C LEU A 305 -20.08 -14.17 8.04
N VAL A 306 -18.85 -14.49 8.46
CA VAL A 306 -18.57 -15.53 9.48
C VAL A 306 -19.21 -15.20 10.82
N GLU A 307 -19.09 -13.95 11.27
CA GLU A 307 -19.73 -13.50 12.51
C GLU A 307 -21.26 -13.56 12.42
N ARG A 308 -21.81 -13.27 11.24
CA ARG A 308 -23.24 -13.33 11.00
C ARG A 308 -23.77 -14.77 11.00
N GLU A 309 -23.05 -15.69 10.38
CA GLU A 309 -23.34 -17.13 10.42
C GLU A 309 -23.35 -17.67 11.86
N LYS A 310 -22.35 -17.31 12.67
CA LYS A 310 -22.29 -17.71 14.09
C LYS A 310 -23.54 -17.27 14.86
N VAL A 311 -23.93 -16.01 14.70
CA VAL A 311 -25.14 -15.47 15.36
C VAL A 311 -26.40 -16.18 14.86
N GLN A 312 -26.47 -16.62 13.60
CA GLN A 312 -27.60 -17.39 13.07
C GLN A 312 -27.64 -18.83 13.60
N LEU A 313 -26.49 -19.48 13.72
CA LEU A 313 -26.37 -20.88 14.15
C LEU A 313 -26.58 -21.06 15.66
N GLU A 314 -26.16 -20.10 16.48
CA GLU A 314 -26.25 -20.22 17.93
C GLU A 314 -27.73 -20.30 18.40
N HIS A 315 -28.67 -19.63 17.72
CA HIS A 315 -30.06 -19.52 18.18
C HIS A 315 -31.13 -19.54 17.07
N PRO A 316 -31.39 -20.69 16.42
CA PRO A 316 -32.41 -20.79 15.36
C PRO A 316 -33.88 -20.63 15.83
N ASP A 317 -34.18 -20.85 17.13
CA ASP A 317 -35.56 -21.00 17.65
C ASP A 317 -35.93 -20.12 18.86
N ARG A 318 -35.12 -19.13 19.25
CA ARG A 318 -35.46 -18.21 20.37
C ARG A 318 -35.85 -16.84 19.84
N MET A 319 -36.81 -16.18 20.49
CA MET A 319 -37.08 -14.76 20.24
C MET A 319 -35.76 -14.02 20.39
N VAL A 320 -35.28 -13.45 19.29
CA VAL A 320 -34.01 -12.73 19.19
C VAL A 320 -33.98 -11.68 20.30
N ASP A 321 -32.98 -11.71 21.17
CA ASP A 321 -32.80 -10.67 22.19
C ASP A 321 -32.52 -9.33 21.49
N ASP A 322 -32.98 -8.21 22.06
CA ASP A 322 -32.81 -6.86 21.50
C ASP A 322 -31.34 -6.55 21.17
N GLY A 323 -30.39 -7.18 21.89
CA GLY A 323 -28.95 -7.06 21.65
C GLY A 323 -28.46 -7.77 20.38
N GLU A 324 -29.04 -8.92 20.04
CA GLU A 324 -28.66 -9.72 18.88
C GLU A 324 -29.23 -9.17 17.58
N GLU A 325 -30.47 -8.67 17.61
CA GLU A 325 -31.06 -7.98 16.47
C GLU A 325 -30.23 -6.73 16.12
N LYS A 326 -29.77 -5.99 17.14
CA LYS A 326 -28.83 -4.87 16.96
C LYS A 326 -27.51 -5.33 16.35
N LYS A 327 -26.96 -6.48 16.76
CA LYS A 327 -25.71 -7.02 16.20
C LYS A 327 -25.88 -7.48 14.75
N GLN A 328 -26.94 -8.22 14.43
CA GLN A 328 -27.23 -8.62 13.05
C GLN A 328 -27.46 -7.40 12.14
N ALA A 329 -28.20 -6.40 12.62
CA ALA A 329 -28.41 -5.14 11.90
C ALA A 329 -27.09 -4.38 11.68
N LEU A 330 -26.20 -4.36 12.68
CA LEU A 330 -24.87 -3.74 12.55
C LEU A 330 -24.01 -4.44 11.48
N LEU A 331 -23.98 -5.77 11.48
CA LEU A 331 -23.23 -6.56 10.49
C LEU A 331 -23.77 -6.33 9.06
N MET A 332 -25.10 -6.25 8.88
CA MET A 332 -25.67 -5.86 7.58
C MET A 332 -25.33 -4.44 7.18
N ARG A 333 -25.35 -3.48 8.12
CA ARG A 333 -24.95 -2.11 7.85
C ARG A 333 -23.48 -2.04 7.40
N ARG A 334 -22.59 -2.85 7.98
CA ARG A 334 -21.19 -2.94 7.56
C ARG A 334 -21.06 -3.43 6.11
N ILE A 335 -21.75 -4.50 5.72
CA ILE A 335 -21.77 -4.96 4.32
C ILE A 335 -22.33 -3.88 3.40
N ASN A 336 -23.46 -3.26 3.78
CA ASN A 336 -24.06 -2.18 3.00
C ASN A 336 -23.12 -1.00 2.81
N PHE A 337 -22.33 -0.67 3.84
CA PHE A 337 -21.33 0.39 3.80
C PHE A 337 -20.21 0.06 2.81
N LEU A 338 -19.63 -1.14 2.88
CA LEU A 338 -18.59 -1.60 1.96
C LEU A 338 -19.07 -1.69 0.50
N LEU A 339 -20.36 -1.96 0.28
CA LEU A 339 -20.97 -2.01 -1.06
C LEU A 339 -21.48 -0.65 -1.55
N SER A 340 -21.52 0.36 -0.68
CA SER A 340 -22.06 1.66 -1.05
C SER A 340 -21.10 2.40 -1.98
N ASN A 341 -21.62 2.89 -3.10
CA ASN A 341 -20.84 3.65 -4.09
C ASN A 341 -20.56 5.09 -3.64
N GLN A 342 -20.46 5.32 -2.32
CA GLN A 342 -20.34 6.65 -1.74
C GLN A 342 -19.02 7.34 -2.12
N GLY A 343 -18.02 6.58 -2.58
CA GLY A 343 -16.68 7.06 -2.91
C GLY A 343 -16.45 7.62 -4.31
N THR A 344 -17.34 7.36 -5.28
CA THR A 344 -17.13 7.79 -6.69
C THR A 344 -17.60 9.22 -6.99
N LEU A 345 -18.36 9.83 -6.08
CA LEU A 345 -18.62 11.27 -6.08
C LEU A 345 -17.47 11.91 -5.31
N ALA A 346 -16.88 12.99 -5.84
CA ALA A 346 -15.94 13.82 -5.10
C ALA A 346 -16.68 14.39 -3.87
N ILE A 347 -16.64 13.64 -2.78
CA ILE A 347 -17.38 13.92 -1.55
C ILE A 347 -16.90 15.27 -1.06
N THR A 348 -17.81 16.24 -0.98
CA THR A 348 -17.53 17.56 -0.40
C THR A 348 -17.06 17.40 1.06
N ASP A 349 -16.32 18.36 1.60
CA ASP A 349 -15.83 18.26 2.99
C ASP A 349 -16.95 18.02 4.02
N THR A 350 -18.15 18.54 3.75
CA THR A 350 -19.36 18.33 4.56
C THR A 350 -19.89 16.90 4.47
N GLU A 351 -19.91 16.31 3.28
CA GLU A 351 -20.35 14.92 3.10
C GLU A 351 -19.34 13.93 3.68
N LYS A 352 -18.04 14.27 3.68
CA LYS A 352 -16.99 13.46 4.33
C LYS A 352 -17.20 13.36 5.84
N VAL A 353 -17.66 14.44 6.48
CA VAL A 353 -17.97 14.44 7.92
C VAL A 353 -19.16 13.53 8.23
N THR A 354 -20.20 13.54 7.40
CA THR A 354 -21.35 12.63 7.56
C THR A 354 -20.93 11.18 7.32
N TRP A 355 -20.16 10.93 6.27
CA TRP A 355 -19.62 9.62 5.94
C TRP A 355 -18.74 9.04 7.08
N LEU A 356 -17.88 9.87 7.69
CA LEU A 356 -17.08 9.47 8.85
C LEU A 356 -17.95 9.10 10.06
N LYS A 357 -19.09 9.76 10.27
CA LYS A 357 -20.02 9.37 11.33
C LYS A 357 -20.59 7.98 11.08
N ASP A 358 -20.87 7.63 9.83
CA ASP A 358 -21.40 6.33 9.44
C ASP A 358 -20.32 5.22 9.44
N SER A 359 -19.03 5.57 9.38
CA SER A 359 -17.92 4.61 9.42
C SER A 359 -17.79 3.81 10.73
N TYR A 360 -18.57 4.15 11.77
CA TYR A 360 -18.63 3.41 13.03
C TYR A 360 -19.01 1.94 12.87
N VAL A 361 -19.62 1.58 11.74
CA VAL A 361 -19.99 0.20 11.41
C VAL A 361 -18.76 -0.66 11.10
N LEU A 362 -17.62 -0.08 10.72
CA LEU A 362 -16.38 -0.79 10.40
C LEU A 362 -15.65 -1.26 11.68
N PRO A 363 -14.69 -2.22 11.56
CA PRO A 363 -13.81 -2.60 12.67
C PRO A 363 -13.07 -1.40 13.27
N GLU A 364 -12.76 -1.43 14.58
CA GLU A 364 -12.24 -0.27 15.34
C GLU A 364 -11.01 0.42 14.73
N VAL A 365 -10.15 -0.32 14.02
CA VAL A 365 -8.98 0.25 13.34
C VAL A 365 -9.35 1.40 12.39
N TYR A 366 -10.50 1.35 11.73
CA TYR A 366 -10.94 2.39 10.80
C TYR A 366 -11.42 3.68 11.50
N PRO A 367 -12.43 3.65 12.41
CA PRO A 367 -12.86 4.83 13.14
C PRO A 367 -11.81 5.36 14.13
N ASN A 368 -10.80 4.56 14.51
CA ASN A 368 -9.66 5.06 15.28
C ASN A 368 -8.71 5.92 14.44
N HIS A 369 -8.81 5.90 13.10
CA HIS A 369 -7.95 6.62 12.16
C HIS A 369 -8.76 7.53 11.22
N LYS A 370 -9.63 8.38 11.81
CA LYS A 370 -10.60 9.21 11.07
C LYS A 370 -9.95 10.15 10.07
N GLU A 371 -8.75 10.64 10.36
CA GLU A 371 -7.97 11.51 9.49
C GLU A 371 -7.63 10.83 8.15
N TYR A 372 -7.15 9.58 8.20
CA TYR A 372 -6.84 8.81 6.99
C TYR A 372 -8.12 8.37 6.27
N MET A 373 -9.14 7.99 7.03
CA MET A 373 -10.46 7.66 6.48
C MET A 373 -11.08 8.85 5.74
N LYS A 374 -10.90 10.08 6.23
CA LYS A 374 -11.38 11.31 5.57
C LYS A 374 -10.67 11.56 4.24
N GLU A 375 -9.37 11.30 4.20
CA GLU A 375 -8.53 11.52 3.03
C GLU A 375 -8.82 10.48 1.95
N PHE A 376 -8.97 9.22 2.34
CA PHE A 376 -9.10 8.06 1.45
C PHE A 376 -10.50 7.44 1.43
N SER A 377 -11.54 8.21 1.75
CA SER A 377 -12.92 7.71 1.84
C SER A 377 -13.40 7.01 0.57
N SER A 378 -12.90 7.44 -0.60
CA SER A 378 -13.24 6.84 -1.89
C SER A 378 -12.75 5.42 -2.09
N LEU A 379 -11.74 4.98 -1.31
CA LEU A 379 -11.16 3.65 -1.39
C LEU A 379 -11.88 2.64 -0.51
N VAL A 380 -12.74 3.08 0.42
CA VAL A 380 -13.45 2.19 1.35
C VAL A 380 -14.72 1.66 0.69
N GLN A 381 -14.52 0.92 -0.39
CA GLN A 381 -15.56 0.29 -1.17
C GLN A 381 -15.03 -1.01 -1.79
N LEU A 382 -15.87 -2.04 -1.81
CA LEU A 382 -15.59 -3.26 -2.54
C LEU A 382 -15.93 -3.09 -4.03
N HIS A 383 -14.94 -3.35 -4.88
CA HIS A 383 -15.12 -3.39 -6.32
C HIS A 383 -15.50 -4.81 -6.74
N LEU A 384 -16.81 -5.05 -6.83
CA LEU A 384 -17.35 -6.40 -7.08
C LEU A 384 -16.88 -7.03 -8.39
N GLY A 385 -16.49 -6.24 -9.39
CA GLY A 385 -15.96 -6.74 -10.66
C GLY A 385 -14.43 -6.88 -10.71
N GLU A 386 -13.72 -6.56 -9.62
CA GLU A 386 -12.27 -6.71 -9.54
C GLU A 386 -11.89 -8.16 -9.25
N LEU A 387 -10.87 -8.66 -9.94
CA LEU A 387 -10.31 -9.99 -9.71
C LEU A 387 -9.47 -10.00 -8.44
N VAL A 388 -9.62 -11.06 -7.63
CA VAL A 388 -8.76 -11.24 -6.46
C VAL A 388 -7.33 -11.54 -6.90
N LEU A 389 -6.33 -10.93 -6.25
CA LEU A 389 -4.92 -11.14 -6.51
C LEU A 389 -4.56 -12.65 -6.52
N GLY A 390 -4.12 -13.14 -7.67
CA GLY A 390 -3.72 -14.55 -7.87
C GLY A 390 -4.88 -15.52 -8.13
N GLY A 391 -6.12 -15.04 -8.21
CA GLY A 391 -7.32 -15.83 -8.54
C GLY A 391 -7.92 -15.50 -9.90
N THR A 392 -8.87 -16.33 -10.32
CA THR A 392 -9.67 -16.15 -11.56
C THR A 392 -11.04 -15.52 -11.29
N ASN A 393 -11.42 -15.42 -10.02
CA ASN A 393 -12.77 -15.02 -9.62
C ASN A 393 -12.79 -13.58 -9.10
N THR A 394 -13.93 -12.93 -9.30
CA THR A 394 -14.18 -11.58 -8.82
C THR A 394 -14.53 -11.57 -7.33
N VAL A 395 -14.32 -10.41 -6.71
CA VAL A 395 -14.78 -10.13 -5.35
C VAL A 395 -16.28 -10.42 -5.20
N GLY A 396 -17.09 -10.05 -6.19
CA GLY A 396 -18.54 -10.25 -6.18
C GLY A 396 -18.93 -11.72 -6.18
N TYR A 397 -18.28 -12.53 -7.02
CA TYR A 397 -18.51 -13.97 -7.07
C TYR A 397 -18.21 -14.64 -5.73
N LEU A 398 -17.05 -14.37 -5.14
CA LEU A 398 -16.67 -15.00 -3.86
C LEU A 398 -17.62 -14.65 -2.71
N LEU A 399 -18.14 -13.41 -2.69
CA LEU A 399 -19.14 -13.01 -1.70
C LEU A 399 -20.50 -13.65 -1.93
N LEU A 400 -20.89 -13.88 -3.19
CA LEU A 400 -22.11 -14.61 -3.54
C LEU A 400 -22.03 -16.07 -3.11
N GLU A 401 -20.91 -16.74 -3.38
CA GLU A 401 -20.63 -18.10 -2.90
C GLU A 401 -20.75 -18.18 -1.38
N ARG A 402 -20.06 -17.28 -0.67
CA ARG A 402 -20.12 -17.26 0.80
C ARG A 402 -21.53 -16.97 1.31
N GLY A 403 -22.28 -16.08 0.65
CA GLY A 403 -23.69 -15.81 0.96
C GLY A 403 -24.58 -17.03 0.79
N LEU A 404 -24.34 -17.85 -0.24
CA LEU A 404 -25.05 -19.11 -0.47
C LEU A 404 -24.69 -20.18 0.57
N GLU A 405 -23.40 -20.32 0.91
CA GLU A 405 -22.92 -21.25 1.95
C GLU A 405 -23.61 -21.01 3.30
N ILE A 406 -23.64 -19.75 3.74
CA ILE A 406 -24.29 -19.37 5.01
C ILE A 406 -25.81 -19.24 4.89
N ARG A 407 -26.38 -19.46 3.70
CA ARG A 407 -27.83 -19.41 3.41
C ARG A 407 -28.50 -18.07 3.71
N ASP A 408 -27.75 -16.97 3.63
CA ASP A 408 -28.26 -15.64 3.95
C ASP A 408 -28.87 -14.95 2.73
N THR A 409 -30.20 -14.95 2.70
CA THR A 409 -30.99 -14.37 1.60
C THR A 409 -30.85 -12.85 1.50
N GLN A 410 -30.63 -12.14 2.62
CA GLN A 410 -30.47 -10.68 2.63
C GLN A 410 -29.13 -10.28 2.03
N ILE A 411 -28.06 -11.03 2.32
CA ILE A 411 -26.74 -10.81 1.73
C ILE A 411 -26.77 -11.03 0.23
N ILE A 412 -27.33 -12.14 -0.24
CA ILE A 412 -27.48 -12.42 -1.67
C ILE A 412 -28.27 -11.29 -2.34
N GLN A 413 -29.43 -10.91 -1.80
CA GLN A 413 -30.21 -9.80 -2.34
C GLN A 413 -29.38 -8.52 -2.48
N ARG A 414 -28.62 -8.18 -1.44
CA ARG A 414 -27.83 -6.96 -1.40
C ARG A 414 -26.68 -6.95 -2.40
N LEU A 415 -25.99 -8.07 -2.56
CA LEU A 415 -24.91 -8.23 -3.55
C LEU A 415 -25.44 -8.06 -4.97
N LEU A 416 -26.62 -8.61 -5.25
CA LEU A 416 -27.30 -8.46 -6.54
C LEU A 416 -27.75 -7.02 -6.81
N GLU A 417 -28.34 -6.36 -5.83
CA GLU A 417 -28.65 -4.92 -5.92
C GLU A 417 -27.40 -4.06 -6.15
N SER A 418 -26.24 -4.55 -5.71
CA SER A 418 -24.93 -3.90 -5.88
C SER A 418 -24.22 -4.31 -7.18
N LYS A 419 -24.87 -5.11 -8.04
CA LYS A 419 -24.39 -5.59 -9.35
C LYS A 419 -23.27 -6.63 -9.31
N ALA A 420 -23.26 -7.53 -8.32
CA ALA A 420 -22.45 -8.75 -8.40
C ALA A 420 -22.88 -9.60 -9.62
N ASP A 421 -21.92 -10.20 -10.34
CA ASP A 421 -22.22 -10.99 -11.53
C ASP A 421 -22.74 -12.40 -11.15
N LEU A 422 -24.00 -12.65 -11.48
CA LEU A 422 -24.66 -13.96 -11.30
C LEU A 422 -24.18 -15.03 -12.28
N PHE A 423 -23.59 -14.60 -13.41
CA PHE A 423 -23.24 -15.45 -14.52
C PHE A 423 -21.75 -15.78 -14.57
N GLU A 424 -21.00 -15.35 -13.55
CA GLU A 424 -19.60 -15.74 -13.41
C GLU A 424 -19.47 -17.24 -13.13
N SER A 425 -18.50 -17.86 -13.79
CA SER A 425 -18.20 -19.28 -13.67
C SER A 425 -16.91 -19.49 -12.87
N PRO A 426 -16.82 -20.56 -12.08
CA PRO A 426 -15.55 -20.97 -11.49
C PRO A 426 -14.51 -21.31 -12.59
N PRO A 427 -13.21 -21.28 -12.28
CA PRO A 427 -12.17 -21.69 -13.21
C PRO A 427 -12.38 -23.13 -13.69
N GLU A 428 -12.04 -23.36 -14.97
CA GLU A 428 -12.49 -24.47 -15.82
C GLU A 428 -12.66 -25.84 -15.12
N GLY A 429 -13.89 -26.36 -15.19
CA GLY A 429 -14.19 -27.80 -15.14
C GLY A 429 -14.35 -28.44 -13.76
N ILE A 430 -14.17 -27.71 -12.66
CA ILE A 430 -14.22 -28.30 -11.30
C ILE A 430 -15.63 -28.24 -10.69
N GLU A 431 -16.38 -27.15 -10.94
CA GLU A 431 -17.69 -26.91 -10.31
C GLU A 431 -18.72 -26.35 -11.29
N LYS A 432 -20.01 -26.60 -11.02
CA LYS A 432 -21.12 -26.02 -11.80
C LYS A 432 -21.16 -24.49 -11.62
N PRO A 433 -21.67 -23.73 -12.61
CA PRO A 433 -21.84 -22.28 -12.48
C PRO A 433 -22.66 -21.90 -11.25
N PHE A 434 -22.36 -20.73 -10.63
CA PHE A 434 -23.03 -20.28 -9.39
C PHE A 434 -24.55 -20.33 -9.50
N LEU A 435 -25.10 -19.77 -10.59
CA LEU A 435 -26.54 -19.75 -10.82
C LEU A 435 -27.15 -21.16 -10.78
N VAL A 436 -26.48 -22.15 -11.36
CA VAL A 436 -26.95 -23.54 -11.42
C VAL A 436 -26.95 -24.14 -10.01
N ARG A 437 -25.84 -24.02 -9.28
CA ARG A 437 -25.73 -24.49 -7.87
C ARG A 437 -26.77 -23.86 -6.95
N LEU A 438 -27.04 -22.58 -7.13
CA LEU A 438 -28.04 -21.86 -6.34
C LEU A 438 -29.45 -22.47 -6.52
N PHE A 439 -29.77 -22.97 -7.71
CA PHE A 439 -31.04 -23.64 -8.00
C PHE A 439 -31.05 -25.14 -7.66
N GLU A 440 -29.88 -25.78 -7.51
CA GLU A 440 -29.77 -27.13 -6.94
C GLU A 440 -30.15 -27.15 -5.46
N MET A 441 -29.94 -26.05 -4.71
CA MET A 441 -30.30 -25.98 -3.30
C MET A 441 -31.71 -25.40 -3.11
N GLU A 442 -32.62 -26.14 -2.47
CA GLU A 442 -33.94 -25.59 -2.09
C GLU A 442 -33.78 -24.52 -1.00
N GLY A 443 -34.30 -23.31 -1.26
CA GLY A 443 -34.29 -22.25 -0.27
C GLY A 443 -34.91 -20.91 -0.72
N PRO A 444 -35.04 -19.96 0.22
CA PRO A 444 -35.64 -18.64 -0.02
C PRO A 444 -34.81 -17.75 -0.96
N TRP A 445 -33.49 -17.95 -1.06
CA TRP A 445 -32.60 -17.20 -1.97
C TRP A 445 -32.99 -17.35 -3.44
N GLN A 446 -33.56 -18.50 -3.84
CA GLN A 446 -34.05 -18.70 -5.21
C GLN A 446 -35.05 -17.62 -5.60
N GLU A 447 -35.97 -17.24 -4.71
CA GLU A 447 -37.00 -16.24 -4.99
C GLU A 447 -36.41 -14.84 -5.16
N VAL A 448 -35.38 -14.52 -4.39
CA VAL A 448 -34.62 -13.27 -4.52
C VAL A 448 -33.90 -13.20 -5.87
N VAL A 449 -33.18 -14.25 -6.26
CA VAL A 449 -32.48 -14.29 -7.55
C VAL A 449 -33.47 -14.20 -8.70
N ILE A 450 -34.60 -14.91 -8.62
CA ILE A 450 -35.67 -14.82 -9.63
C ILE A 450 -36.23 -13.41 -9.71
N HIS A 451 -36.49 -12.77 -8.56
CA HIS A 451 -36.98 -11.39 -8.53
C HIS A 451 -35.97 -10.44 -9.17
N HIS A 452 -34.68 -10.62 -8.86
CA HIS A 452 -33.60 -9.85 -9.45
C HIS A 452 -33.51 -10.05 -10.98
N LEU A 453 -33.48 -11.29 -11.48
CA LEU A 453 -33.49 -11.60 -12.92
C LEU A 453 -34.69 -10.99 -13.65
N LYS A 454 -35.86 -10.91 -12.99
CA LYS A 454 -37.07 -10.27 -13.56
C LYS A 454 -36.97 -8.74 -13.59
N LYS A 455 -36.41 -8.14 -12.53
CA LYS A 455 -36.35 -6.69 -12.33
C LYS A 455 -35.19 -6.06 -13.09
N ASP A 456 -34.06 -6.75 -13.12
CA ASP A 456 -32.81 -6.38 -13.80
C ASP A 456 -32.51 -7.37 -14.94
N LEU A 457 -33.44 -7.46 -15.91
CA LEU A 457 -33.05 -7.88 -17.27
C LEU A 457 -31.95 -6.99 -17.86
N ASN A 458 -31.71 -5.84 -17.22
CA ASN A 458 -30.56 -4.96 -17.39
C ASN A 458 -29.20 -5.64 -17.22
N VAL A 459 -29.09 -6.86 -16.68
CA VAL A 459 -27.80 -7.58 -16.71
C VAL A 459 -27.46 -8.02 -18.14
N LEU A 460 -28.47 -8.37 -18.95
CA LEU A 460 -28.30 -8.74 -20.36
C LEU A 460 -28.50 -7.54 -21.31
N VAL A 461 -29.27 -6.51 -20.95
CA VAL A 461 -29.60 -5.38 -21.84
C VAL A 461 -28.38 -4.60 -22.37
N PRO A 462 -27.34 -4.24 -21.58
CA PRO A 462 -26.14 -3.57 -22.08
C PRO A 462 -25.44 -4.40 -23.15
N ALA A 463 -25.35 -5.71 -22.94
CA ALA A 463 -24.67 -6.63 -23.84
C ALA A 463 -25.54 -6.90 -25.10
N VAL A 464 -26.85 -7.09 -24.95
CA VAL A 464 -27.81 -7.15 -26.08
C VAL A 464 -27.87 -5.82 -26.86
N ARG A 465 -27.66 -4.67 -26.21
CA ARG A 465 -27.52 -3.36 -26.88
C ARG A 465 -26.26 -3.27 -27.74
N MET A 466 -25.19 -3.97 -27.39
CA MET A 466 -23.98 -4.06 -28.23
C MET A 466 -24.24 -4.85 -29.52
N LEU A 467 -25.26 -5.72 -29.54
CA LEU A 467 -25.78 -6.36 -30.76
C LEU A 467 -26.70 -5.45 -31.59
N SER A 468 -26.85 -4.16 -31.23
CA SER A 468 -27.65 -3.20 -32.02
C SER A 468 -27.28 -3.08 -33.50
N PRO A 469 -26.02 -3.25 -33.94
CA PRO A 469 -25.70 -3.29 -35.37
C PRO A 469 -26.25 -4.53 -36.09
N TYR A 470 -26.64 -5.56 -35.35
CA TYR A 470 -27.12 -6.85 -35.84
C TYR A 470 -28.58 -7.08 -35.41
N GLU A 471 -29.49 -6.30 -35.99
CA GLU A 471 -30.90 -6.21 -35.58
C GLU A 471 -31.63 -7.57 -35.49
N LYS A 472 -31.30 -8.50 -36.39
CA LYS A 472 -31.83 -9.88 -36.35
C LYS A 472 -31.31 -10.70 -35.17
N LEU A 473 -30.01 -10.64 -34.87
CA LEU A 473 -29.42 -11.34 -33.71
C LEU A 473 -30.02 -10.80 -32.42
N LYS A 474 -30.10 -9.47 -32.30
CA LYS A 474 -30.73 -8.79 -31.17
C LYS A 474 -32.17 -9.26 -30.95
N SER A 475 -32.99 -9.29 -32.01
CA SER A 475 -34.39 -9.73 -31.92
C SER A 475 -34.54 -11.18 -31.46
N ILE A 476 -33.61 -12.07 -31.83
CA ILE A 476 -33.64 -13.48 -31.42
C ILE A 476 -33.20 -13.61 -29.96
N CYS A 477 -32.16 -12.90 -29.53
CA CYS A 477 -31.74 -12.84 -28.12
C CYS A 477 -32.85 -12.26 -27.22
N ASP A 478 -33.54 -11.22 -27.66
CA ASP A 478 -34.71 -10.66 -26.95
C ASP A 478 -35.82 -11.71 -26.81
N SER A 479 -36.09 -12.46 -27.87
CA SER A 479 -37.11 -13.52 -27.88
C SER A 479 -36.75 -14.69 -26.96
N LEU A 480 -35.49 -15.13 -26.97
CA LEU A 480 -34.96 -16.15 -26.05
C LEU A 480 -35.06 -15.69 -24.59
N THR A 481 -34.70 -14.44 -24.32
CA THR A 481 -34.80 -13.84 -22.99
C THR A 481 -36.24 -13.80 -22.50
N LEU A 482 -37.18 -13.37 -23.34
CA LEU A 482 -38.62 -13.35 -23.02
C LEU A 482 -39.16 -14.76 -22.78
N HIS A 483 -38.72 -15.74 -23.56
CA HIS A 483 -39.11 -17.13 -23.42
C HIS A 483 -38.65 -17.72 -22.08
N LEU A 484 -37.37 -17.59 -21.74
CA LEU A 484 -36.82 -18.05 -20.47
C LEU A 484 -37.54 -17.43 -19.28
N ASN A 485 -37.84 -16.11 -19.34
CA ASN A 485 -38.65 -15.42 -18.33
C ASN A 485 -40.08 -15.98 -18.21
N ALA A 486 -40.73 -16.24 -19.34
CA ALA A 486 -42.08 -16.79 -19.37
C ALA A 486 -42.11 -18.21 -18.77
N TYR A 487 -41.12 -19.03 -19.10
CA TYR A 487 -40.98 -20.37 -18.54
C TYR A 487 -40.71 -20.33 -17.03
N PHE A 488 -39.87 -19.41 -16.56
CA PHE A 488 -39.62 -19.24 -15.13
C PHE A 488 -40.88 -18.86 -14.34
N LYS A 489 -41.75 -17.99 -14.90
CA LYS A 489 -43.06 -17.67 -14.30
C LYS A 489 -43.97 -18.90 -14.19
N ILE A 490 -43.84 -19.86 -15.09
CA ILE A 490 -44.59 -21.13 -15.04
C ILE A 490 -44.05 -22.00 -13.92
N LEU A 491 -42.73 -22.09 -13.74
CA LEU A 491 -42.11 -22.79 -12.61
C LEU A 491 -42.55 -22.18 -11.27
N GLU A 492 -42.54 -20.85 -11.13
CA GLU A 492 -42.97 -20.18 -9.90
C GLU A 492 -44.44 -20.44 -9.56
N LYS A 493 -45.34 -20.35 -10.57
CA LYS A 493 -46.76 -20.69 -10.38
C LYS A 493 -46.94 -22.13 -9.93
N ARG A 494 -46.11 -23.06 -10.42
CA ARG A 494 -46.12 -24.47 -10.03
C ARG A 494 -45.62 -24.67 -8.60
N LYS A 495 -44.58 -23.96 -8.14
CA LYS A 495 -44.10 -24.02 -6.75
C LYS A 495 -45.20 -23.69 -5.72
N LYS A 496 -46.14 -22.82 -6.09
CA LYS A 496 -47.26 -22.37 -5.26
C LYS A 496 -48.49 -23.30 -5.31
N GLN A 497 -48.45 -24.39 -6.09
CA GLN A 497 -49.56 -25.33 -6.18
C GLN A 497 -49.51 -26.39 -5.07
N PRO A 498 -50.65 -26.79 -4.48
CA PRO A 498 -50.69 -27.90 -3.53
C PRO A 498 -50.18 -29.21 -4.17
N LYS A 499 -49.41 -30.01 -3.42
CA LYS A 499 -48.74 -31.26 -3.86
C LYS A 499 -49.65 -32.22 -4.66
N LEU A 500 -50.95 -32.22 -4.38
CA LEU A 500 -51.95 -33.07 -5.05
C LEU A 500 -52.19 -32.67 -6.53
N LEU A 501 -51.98 -31.41 -6.91
CA LEU A 501 -52.06 -30.93 -8.30
C LEU A 501 -50.79 -31.24 -9.11
N HIS A 502 -49.66 -31.52 -8.46
CA HIS A 502 -48.44 -31.96 -9.15
C HIS A 502 -48.58 -33.38 -9.70
N LEU A 503 -49.25 -34.25 -8.95
CA LEU A 503 -49.59 -35.63 -9.34
C LEU A 503 -50.57 -35.69 -10.52
N LEU A 504 -51.59 -34.81 -10.54
CA LEU A 504 -52.61 -34.78 -11.59
C LEU A 504 -52.12 -34.21 -12.92
N ASN A 505 -51.06 -33.39 -12.92
CA ASN A 505 -50.53 -32.74 -14.12
C ASN A 505 -49.48 -33.57 -14.89
N GLY A 506 -49.23 -34.83 -14.49
CA GLY A 506 -48.57 -35.82 -15.35
C GLY A 506 -47.15 -35.48 -15.80
N VAL A 507 -46.34 -34.84 -14.94
CA VAL A 507 -44.93 -34.56 -15.22
C VAL A 507 -44.08 -35.35 -14.23
N MET A 508 -43.48 -36.44 -14.70
CA MET A 508 -42.62 -37.36 -13.93
C MET A 508 -41.23 -36.78 -13.58
N SER A 509 -40.89 -35.55 -14.00
CA SER A 509 -39.60 -34.92 -13.67
C SER A 509 -39.70 -34.07 -12.41
N ASN A 510 -38.69 -34.13 -11.53
CA ASN A 510 -38.65 -33.34 -10.31
C ASN A 510 -38.67 -31.83 -10.65
N PHE A 511 -39.33 -31.04 -9.80
CA PHE A 511 -39.43 -29.59 -9.96
C PHE A 511 -38.05 -28.91 -9.96
N GLN A 512 -37.14 -29.46 -9.16
CA GLN A 512 -35.75 -29.04 -8.99
C GLN A 512 -34.94 -29.19 -10.27
N ASP A 513 -35.01 -30.36 -10.93
CA ASP A 513 -34.37 -30.61 -12.23
C ASP A 513 -34.77 -29.55 -13.28
N ARG A 514 -36.03 -29.10 -13.25
CA ARG A 514 -36.54 -28.08 -14.19
C ARG A 514 -36.08 -26.66 -13.88
N GLN A 515 -35.80 -26.34 -12.62
CA GLN A 515 -35.21 -25.07 -12.23
C GLN A 515 -33.73 -25.02 -12.63
N GLU A 516 -33.01 -26.13 -12.42
CA GLU A 516 -31.62 -26.30 -12.83
C GLU A 516 -31.46 -26.17 -14.36
N GLU A 517 -32.26 -26.90 -15.16
CA GLU A 517 -32.28 -26.80 -16.63
C GLU A 517 -32.51 -25.35 -17.10
N CYS A 518 -33.41 -24.63 -16.45
CA CYS A 518 -33.71 -23.24 -16.78
C CYS A 518 -32.57 -22.28 -16.38
N ALA A 519 -31.95 -22.50 -15.22
CA ALA A 519 -30.78 -21.76 -14.75
C ALA A 519 -29.58 -21.95 -15.68
N GLN A 520 -29.30 -23.18 -16.10
CA GLN A 520 -28.25 -23.48 -17.08
C GLN A 520 -28.52 -22.78 -18.41
N SER A 521 -29.78 -22.76 -18.87
CA SER A 521 -30.15 -22.08 -20.11
C SER A 521 -29.96 -20.56 -20.02
N PHE A 522 -30.27 -19.95 -18.87
CA PHE A 522 -29.99 -18.54 -18.61
C PHE A 522 -28.49 -18.25 -18.58
N HIS A 523 -27.71 -19.11 -17.93
CA HIS A 523 -26.27 -18.99 -17.85
C HIS A 523 -25.61 -19.08 -19.23
N ASN A 524 -25.95 -20.11 -20.03
CA ASN A 524 -25.43 -20.28 -21.39
C ASN A 524 -25.79 -19.10 -22.29
N LEU A 525 -27.01 -18.56 -22.17
CA LEU A 525 -27.42 -17.36 -22.92
C LEU A 525 -26.61 -16.13 -22.50
N ALA A 526 -26.35 -15.95 -21.21
CA ALA A 526 -25.54 -14.84 -20.70
C ALA A 526 -24.08 -14.95 -21.17
N LEU A 527 -23.47 -16.14 -21.10
CA LEU A 527 -22.14 -16.41 -21.63
C LEU A 527 -22.08 -16.18 -23.14
N TYR A 528 -23.05 -16.69 -23.89
CA TYR A 528 -23.17 -16.44 -25.33
C TYR A 528 -23.14 -14.94 -25.63
N ILE A 529 -23.97 -14.18 -24.94
CA ILE A 529 -24.05 -12.73 -25.12
C ILE A 529 -22.71 -12.10 -24.74
N LYS A 530 -22.09 -12.49 -23.61
CA LYS A 530 -20.79 -11.95 -23.16
C LYS A 530 -19.70 -12.19 -24.20
N VAL A 531 -19.49 -13.43 -24.65
CA VAL A 531 -18.50 -13.78 -25.67
C VAL A 531 -18.78 -13.10 -27.02
N ALA A 532 -20.05 -13.03 -27.42
CA ALA A 532 -20.44 -12.34 -28.64
C ALA A 532 -20.29 -10.81 -28.57
N THR A 533 -20.11 -10.25 -27.36
CA THR A 533 -20.12 -8.80 -27.10
C THR A 533 -18.90 -8.30 -26.31
N ASP A 534 -17.87 -9.13 -26.06
CA ASP A 534 -16.67 -8.78 -25.31
C ASP A 534 -15.76 -7.82 -26.11
N ASP A 535 -16.35 -6.68 -26.39
CA ASP A 535 -15.86 -5.50 -27.07
C ASP A 535 -15.53 -4.44 -26.00
N ALA A 536 -15.07 -4.89 -24.81
CA ALA A 536 -14.73 -4.04 -23.66
C ALA A 536 -13.60 -3.03 -23.96
N ALA A 537 -13.04 -3.03 -25.18
CA ALA A 537 -11.98 -2.12 -25.62
C ALA A 537 -12.18 -1.53 -27.03
N GLY A 538 -13.36 -1.65 -27.66
CA GLY A 538 -13.60 -1.10 -29.01
C GLY A 538 -12.94 -1.87 -30.16
N LYS A 539 -12.77 -3.19 -30.00
CA LYS A 539 -12.41 -4.14 -31.06
C LYS A 539 -13.66 -4.80 -31.66
N LYS A 540 -13.93 -4.47 -32.93
CA LYS A 540 -14.94 -5.12 -33.80
C LYS A 540 -15.06 -6.64 -33.53
N VAL A 541 -16.30 -7.13 -33.42
CA VAL A 541 -16.68 -8.55 -33.45
C VAL A 541 -15.77 -9.35 -34.38
N THR A 542 -15.06 -10.34 -33.82
CA THR A 542 -14.08 -11.16 -34.54
C THR A 542 -14.70 -12.49 -34.97
N TYR A 543 -14.04 -13.18 -35.90
CA TYR A 543 -14.42 -14.54 -36.26
C TYR A 543 -14.33 -15.49 -35.06
N ASP A 544 -13.25 -15.39 -34.27
CA ASP A 544 -13.00 -16.26 -33.11
C ASP A 544 -14.04 -16.09 -32.01
N SER A 545 -14.40 -14.84 -31.67
CA SER A 545 -15.48 -14.57 -30.70
C SER A 545 -16.84 -15.11 -31.16
N LEU A 546 -17.14 -15.07 -32.47
CA LEU A 546 -18.36 -15.70 -32.98
C LEU A 546 -18.26 -17.22 -32.97
N PHE A 547 -17.07 -17.80 -33.18
CA PHE A 547 -16.87 -19.25 -33.13
C PHE A 547 -17.10 -19.79 -31.71
N GLU A 548 -16.51 -19.14 -30.70
CA GLU A 548 -16.70 -19.50 -29.29
C GLU A 548 -18.17 -19.32 -28.86
N ALA A 549 -18.83 -18.24 -29.30
CA ALA A 549 -20.27 -18.07 -29.10
C ALA A 549 -21.10 -19.17 -29.78
N GLN A 550 -20.64 -19.71 -30.92
CA GLN A 550 -21.29 -20.84 -31.58
C GLN A 550 -21.18 -22.11 -30.74
N GLU A 551 -20.01 -22.40 -30.16
CA GLU A 551 -19.81 -23.59 -29.33
C GLU A 551 -20.74 -23.56 -28.10
N ILE A 552 -20.87 -22.42 -27.42
CA ILE A 552 -21.81 -22.24 -26.30
C ILE A 552 -23.26 -22.50 -26.75
N LEU A 553 -23.64 -22.01 -27.93
CA LEU A 553 -24.99 -22.20 -28.46
C LEU A 553 -25.24 -23.64 -28.91
N GLU A 554 -24.24 -24.32 -29.48
CA GLU A 554 -24.33 -25.72 -29.86
C GLU A 554 -24.48 -26.61 -28.61
N GLN A 555 -23.76 -26.30 -27.52
CA GLN A 555 -23.96 -26.95 -26.23
C GLN A 555 -25.39 -26.75 -25.71
N LEU A 556 -25.91 -25.50 -25.73
CA LEU A 556 -27.30 -25.22 -25.31
C LEU A 556 -28.34 -26.02 -26.13
N LEU A 557 -28.11 -26.17 -27.43
CA LEU A 557 -28.96 -26.93 -28.34
C LEU A 557 -28.86 -28.43 -28.07
N GLU A 558 -27.65 -28.94 -27.81
CA GLU A 558 -27.41 -30.34 -27.47
C GLU A 558 -28.09 -30.70 -26.14
N ASP A 559 -27.89 -29.88 -25.10
CA ASP A 559 -28.53 -30.04 -23.79
C ASP A 559 -30.06 -30.05 -23.93
N SER A 560 -30.60 -29.09 -24.69
CA SER A 560 -32.04 -29.01 -24.94
C SER A 560 -32.60 -30.19 -25.75
N SER A 561 -31.78 -30.81 -26.59
CA SER A 561 -32.18 -32.00 -27.36
C SER A 561 -32.24 -33.25 -26.49
N LYS A 562 -31.33 -33.37 -25.51
CA LYS A 562 -31.21 -34.50 -24.57
C LYS A 562 -32.08 -34.36 -23.33
N ALA A 563 -32.64 -33.17 -23.08
CA ALA A 563 -33.44 -32.89 -21.90
C ALA A 563 -34.67 -33.79 -21.79
N ASN A 564 -35.00 -34.16 -20.55
CA ASN A 564 -36.15 -35.01 -20.26
C ASN A 564 -37.43 -34.32 -20.72
N ARG A 565 -38.30 -35.03 -21.45
CA ARG A 565 -39.55 -34.47 -22.00
C ARG A 565 -40.75 -34.93 -21.18
N GLY A 566 -41.76 -34.06 -21.09
CA GLY A 566 -43.00 -34.35 -20.35
C GLY A 566 -43.96 -35.25 -21.14
N PHE A 567 -45.18 -35.37 -20.63
CA PHE A 567 -46.29 -36.05 -21.32
C PHE A 567 -46.43 -35.53 -22.76
N LEU A 568 -46.55 -36.45 -23.74
CA LEU A 568 -46.53 -36.21 -25.19
C LEU A 568 -45.17 -35.85 -25.82
N GLY A 569 -44.06 -36.03 -25.12
CA GLY A 569 -42.73 -35.79 -25.69
C GLY A 569 -42.47 -34.31 -26.02
N ARG A 570 -43.10 -33.40 -25.28
CA ARG A 570 -42.94 -31.96 -25.41
C ARG A 570 -42.29 -31.37 -24.17
N SER A 571 -41.50 -30.31 -24.35
CA SER A 571 -40.99 -29.48 -23.27
C SER A 571 -41.22 -28.01 -23.61
N LYS A 572 -42.00 -27.34 -22.78
CA LYS A 572 -42.29 -25.91 -22.94
C LYS A 572 -41.04 -25.04 -22.81
N LEU A 573 -39.97 -25.54 -22.19
CA LEU A 573 -38.67 -24.85 -22.21
C LEU A 573 -37.91 -25.18 -23.50
N HIS A 574 -37.64 -26.47 -23.72
CA HIS A 574 -36.67 -26.90 -24.71
C HIS A 574 -37.16 -26.86 -26.16
N ASP A 575 -38.48 -27.00 -26.42
CA ASP A 575 -38.98 -26.95 -27.80
C ASP A 575 -38.79 -25.55 -28.42
N ASP A 576 -39.09 -24.50 -27.66
CA ASP A 576 -38.91 -23.11 -28.09
C ASP A 576 -37.42 -22.68 -28.05
N LEU A 577 -36.63 -23.19 -27.08
CA LEU A 577 -35.17 -22.99 -27.08
C LEU A 577 -34.52 -23.61 -28.33
N LEU A 578 -34.92 -24.81 -28.73
CA LEU A 578 -34.43 -25.46 -29.95
C LEU A 578 -34.82 -24.68 -31.20
N LEU A 579 -36.03 -24.12 -31.26
CA LEU A 579 -36.49 -23.33 -32.39
C LEU A 579 -35.71 -22.02 -32.50
N LEU A 580 -35.68 -21.23 -31.42
CA LEU A 580 -35.02 -19.93 -31.38
C LEU A 580 -33.49 -20.07 -31.47
N GLY A 581 -32.91 -21.07 -30.81
CA GLY A 581 -31.47 -21.33 -30.84
C GLY A 581 -30.99 -21.80 -32.22
N LYS A 582 -31.78 -22.56 -32.98
CA LYS A 582 -31.46 -22.90 -34.38
C LYS A 582 -31.45 -21.68 -35.28
N GLU A 583 -32.41 -20.77 -35.10
CA GLU A 583 -32.44 -19.52 -35.86
C GLU A 583 -31.28 -18.61 -35.46
N LEU A 584 -30.92 -18.55 -34.18
CA LEU A 584 -29.73 -17.84 -33.69
C LEU A 584 -28.45 -18.38 -34.33
N ASN A 585 -28.26 -19.71 -34.35
CA ASN A 585 -27.09 -20.37 -34.94
C ASN A 585 -27.01 -20.09 -36.45
N LYS A 586 -28.15 -20.06 -37.14
CA LYS A 586 -28.22 -19.73 -38.56
C LYS A 586 -27.77 -18.30 -38.85
N GLN A 587 -28.23 -17.32 -38.06
CA GLN A 587 -27.80 -15.92 -38.20
C GLN A 587 -26.32 -15.75 -37.85
N LEU A 588 -25.84 -16.48 -36.85
CA LEU A 588 -24.45 -16.44 -36.44
C LEU A 588 -23.52 -16.98 -37.55
N LYS A 589 -23.85 -18.12 -38.15
CA LYS A 589 -23.15 -18.67 -39.33
C LYS A 589 -23.18 -17.72 -40.53
N PHE A 590 -24.27 -16.97 -40.70
CA PHE A 590 -24.35 -15.94 -41.73
C PHE A 590 -23.32 -14.82 -41.47
N HIS A 591 -23.25 -14.30 -40.25
CA HIS A 591 -22.30 -13.23 -39.90
C HIS A 591 -20.84 -13.68 -39.85
N GLN A 592 -20.55 -14.91 -39.41
CA GLN A 592 -19.20 -15.51 -39.51
C GLN A 592 -18.74 -15.56 -40.97
N ARG A 593 -19.62 -15.98 -41.90
CA ARG A 593 -19.32 -16.00 -43.34
C ARG A 593 -19.07 -14.59 -43.86
N GLU A 594 -19.89 -13.61 -43.49
CA GLU A 594 -19.66 -12.21 -43.89
C GLU A 594 -18.32 -11.68 -43.39
N LEU A 595 -17.94 -11.94 -42.13
CA LEU A 595 -16.64 -11.53 -41.60
C LEU A 595 -15.49 -12.21 -42.33
N TYR A 596 -15.58 -13.53 -42.54
CA TYR A 596 -14.59 -14.29 -43.30
C TYR A 596 -14.39 -13.74 -44.71
N TYR A 597 -15.47 -13.44 -45.44
CA TYR A 597 -15.37 -12.83 -46.77
C TYR A 597 -14.85 -11.39 -46.72
N ARG A 598 -15.19 -10.61 -45.69
CA ARG A 598 -14.72 -9.24 -45.53
C ARG A 598 -13.22 -9.18 -45.23
N GLU A 599 -12.69 -10.11 -44.42
CA GLU A 599 -11.25 -10.23 -44.16
C GLU A 599 -10.50 -10.74 -45.37
N LYS A 600 -11.05 -11.72 -46.08
CA LYS A 600 -10.48 -12.20 -47.36
C LYS A 600 -10.47 -11.11 -48.44
N ASN A 601 -11.51 -10.28 -48.52
CA ASN A 601 -11.55 -9.18 -49.50
C ASN A 601 -10.61 -8.03 -49.12
N LYS A 602 -10.38 -7.78 -47.82
CA LYS A 602 -9.35 -6.83 -47.38
C LYS A 602 -7.95 -7.28 -47.72
N SER A 603 -7.64 -8.58 -47.56
CA SER A 603 -6.32 -9.11 -47.93
C SER A 603 -6.09 -9.10 -49.44
N VAL A 604 -7.14 -9.32 -50.24
CA VAL A 604 -7.08 -9.14 -51.71
C VAL A 604 -6.89 -7.67 -52.09
N ASN A 605 -7.63 -6.75 -51.46
CA ASN A 605 -7.49 -5.31 -51.75
C ASN A 605 -6.12 -4.74 -51.35
N TYR A 606 -5.52 -5.23 -50.25
CA TYR A 606 -4.16 -4.85 -49.85
C TYR A 606 -3.12 -5.32 -50.88
N PHE A 607 -3.38 -6.44 -51.55
CA PHE A 607 -2.53 -6.98 -52.61
C PHE A 607 -2.67 -6.18 -53.93
N THR A 608 -3.88 -5.71 -54.26
CA THR A 608 -4.11 -4.86 -55.44
C THR A 608 -3.56 -3.45 -55.25
N ASP A 609 -3.73 -2.83 -54.09
CA ASP A 609 -3.17 -1.49 -53.80
C ASP A 609 -1.63 -1.51 -53.78
N GLY A 610 -1.03 -2.62 -53.31
CA GLY A 610 0.41 -2.85 -53.38
C GLY A 610 0.90 -2.94 -54.84
N CYS A 611 0.21 -3.70 -55.69
CA CYS A 611 0.51 -3.77 -57.12
C CYS A 611 0.32 -2.43 -57.84
N GLU A 612 -0.68 -1.63 -57.48
CA GLU A 612 -0.88 -0.29 -58.07
C GLU A 612 0.24 0.68 -57.69
N LYS A 613 0.69 0.69 -56.42
CA LYS A 613 1.85 1.48 -55.99
C LYS A 613 3.15 1.04 -56.65
N ASP A 614 3.36 -0.26 -56.81
CA ASP A 614 4.54 -0.77 -57.51
C ASP A 614 4.53 -0.42 -59.00
N ASN A 615 3.35 -0.37 -59.62
CA ASN A 615 3.19 0.06 -61.00
C ASN A 615 3.39 1.58 -61.17
N GLU A 616 2.90 2.40 -60.24
CA GLU A 616 3.18 3.85 -60.20
C GLU A 616 4.68 4.15 -60.01
N ASN A 617 5.36 3.39 -59.15
CA ASN A 617 6.80 3.50 -58.95
C ASN A 617 7.59 3.10 -60.19
N LEU A 618 7.17 2.05 -60.90
CA LEU A 618 7.79 1.63 -62.15
C LEU A 618 7.64 2.69 -63.26
N GLU A 619 6.47 3.32 -63.36
CA GLU A 619 6.24 4.41 -64.34
C GLU A 619 7.05 5.67 -64.01
N LYS A 620 7.19 6.05 -62.73
CA LYS A 620 8.13 7.10 -62.32
C LYS A 620 9.57 6.78 -62.69
N MET A 621 10.01 5.55 -62.42
CA MET A 621 11.37 5.11 -62.71
C MET A 621 11.65 5.11 -64.23
N LYS A 622 10.67 4.74 -65.07
CA LYS A 622 10.77 4.87 -66.53
C LYS A 622 10.87 6.33 -66.99
N ALA A 623 10.09 7.23 -66.38
CA ALA A 623 10.12 8.66 -66.71
C ALA A 623 11.48 9.30 -66.35
N ASP A 624 12.07 8.93 -65.22
CA ASP A 624 13.39 9.43 -64.80
C ASP A 624 14.51 8.90 -65.72
N LEU A 625 14.44 7.61 -66.12
CA LEU A 625 15.35 7.04 -67.10
C LEU A 625 15.26 7.71 -68.48
N ALA A 626 14.05 8.13 -68.89
CA ALA A 626 13.86 8.88 -70.13
C ALA A 626 14.50 10.27 -70.06
N LYS A 627 14.34 10.99 -68.93
CA LYS A 627 15.00 12.29 -68.70
C LYS A 627 16.51 12.17 -68.67
N GLU A 628 17.06 11.13 -68.05
CA GLU A 628 18.50 10.90 -68.00
C GLU A 628 19.09 10.60 -69.39
N ARG A 629 18.36 9.85 -70.24
CA ARG A 629 18.75 9.63 -71.63
C ARG A 629 18.76 10.93 -72.44
N GLU A 630 17.73 11.77 -72.29
CA GLU A 630 17.67 13.06 -72.98
C GLU A 630 18.80 14.01 -72.54
N ALA A 631 19.17 13.98 -71.26
CA ALA A 631 20.30 14.75 -70.72
C ALA A 631 21.64 14.28 -71.32
N ARG A 632 21.89 12.97 -71.35
CA ARG A 632 23.11 12.41 -71.99
C ARG A 632 23.19 12.70 -73.47
N GLU A 633 22.05 12.73 -74.16
CA GLU A 633 21.99 13.06 -75.59
C GLU A 633 22.36 14.53 -75.84
N LYS A 634 21.84 15.45 -75.03
CA LYS A 634 22.23 16.87 -75.06
C LYS A 634 23.71 17.09 -74.73
N GLU A 635 24.24 16.33 -73.79
CA GLU A 635 25.67 16.39 -73.43
C GLU A 635 26.57 15.87 -74.56
N ARG A 636 26.18 14.78 -75.24
CA ARG A 636 26.87 14.31 -76.45
C ARG A 636 26.85 15.34 -77.58
N GLN A 637 25.72 16.04 -77.77
CA GLN A 637 25.63 17.11 -78.76
C GLN A 637 26.55 18.29 -78.44
N ARG A 638 26.65 18.69 -77.17
CA ARG A 638 27.61 19.72 -76.73
C ARG A 638 29.06 19.27 -76.97
N HIS A 639 29.40 18.05 -76.58
CA HIS A 639 30.74 17.52 -76.82
C HIS A 639 31.10 17.43 -78.31
N ALA A 640 30.14 17.10 -79.17
CA ALA A 640 30.34 17.09 -80.62
C ALA A 640 30.56 18.51 -81.18
N GLN A 641 29.85 19.51 -80.65
CA GLN A 641 30.04 20.92 -80.99
C GLN A 641 31.43 21.41 -80.58
N GLU A 642 31.85 21.14 -79.35
CA GLU A 642 33.17 21.51 -78.82
C GLU A 642 34.31 20.85 -79.62
N GLN A 643 34.15 19.58 -80.01
CA GLN A 643 35.14 18.92 -80.88
C GLN A 643 35.23 19.57 -82.27
N LYS A 644 34.12 20.11 -82.79
CA LYS A 644 34.10 20.82 -84.06
C LYS A 644 34.83 22.17 -83.93
N GLU A 645 34.52 22.94 -82.90
CA GLU A 645 35.18 24.22 -82.61
C GLU A 645 36.70 24.03 -82.35
N MET A 646 37.07 22.96 -81.65
CA MET A 646 38.47 22.62 -81.40
C MET A 646 39.22 22.22 -82.69
N LYS A 647 38.55 21.55 -83.63
CA LYS A 647 39.14 21.27 -84.95
C LYS A 647 39.36 22.56 -85.75
N GLU A 648 38.40 23.49 -85.71
CA GLU A 648 38.51 24.78 -86.38
C GLU A 648 39.66 25.62 -85.81
N THR A 649 39.83 25.65 -84.48
CA THR A 649 40.97 26.34 -83.83
C THR A 649 42.31 25.68 -84.15
N ILE A 650 42.38 24.35 -84.24
CA ILE A 650 43.60 23.64 -84.66
C ILE A 650 43.97 23.99 -86.11
N GLU A 651 42.99 24.13 -87.00
CA GLU A 651 43.24 24.55 -88.38
C GLU A 651 43.71 26.00 -88.47
N GLU A 652 43.17 26.89 -87.63
CA GLU A 652 43.61 28.28 -87.55
C GLU A 652 45.04 28.40 -86.99
N LEU A 653 45.36 27.63 -85.95
CA LEU A 653 46.72 27.50 -85.41
C LEU A 653 47.72 26.96 -86.44
N LYS A 654 47.32 25.98 -87.26
CA LYS A 654 48.16 25.49 -88.37
C LYS A 654 48.43 26.58 -89.40
N ARG A 655 47.45 27.42 -89.72
CA ARG A 655 47.65 28.57 -90.63
C ARG A 655 48.60 29.60 -90.03
N LEU A 656 48.47 29.90 -88.74
CA LEU A 656 49.37 30.82 -88.03
C LEU A 656 50.80 30.28 -87.95
N MET A 657 51.00 28.99 -87.64
CA MET A 657 52.31 28.35 -87.64
C MET A 657 52.98 28.36 -89.02
N GLN A 658 52.21 28.15 -90.09
CA GLN A 658 52.75 28.25 -91.45
C GLN A 658 53.17 29.69 -91.81
N ALA A 659 52.46 30.70 -91.29
CA ALA A 659 52.87 32.10 -91.43
C ALA A 659 54.15 32.41 -90.63
N GLN A 660 54.29 31.84 -89.43
CA GLN A 660 55.45 32.04 -88.54
C GLN A 660 56.73 31.34 -89.04
N ASN A 661 56.61 30.15 -89.64
CA ASN A 661 57.74 29.45 -90.27
C ASN A 661 58.28 30.17 -91.51
N ARG A 662 57.47 31.02 -92.17
CA ARG A 662 57.96 31.86 -93.28
C ARG A 662 58.79 33.05 -92.78
N THR A 663 58.53 33.54 -91.57
CA THR A 663 59.30 34.63 -90.92
C THR A 663 60.58 34.13 -90.25
N GLN A 664 60.62 32.88 -89.77
CA GLN A 664 61.77 32.33 -89.05
C GLN A 664 62.92 31.83 -89.95
N ASN A 665 62.67 31.63 -91.26
CA ASN A 665 63.71 31.26 -92.23
C ASN A 665 64.56 32.45 -92.73
N GLN A 666 64.27 33.69 -92.30
CA GLN A 666 65.07 34.88 -92.66
C GLN A 666 66.11 35.28 -91.60
N THR A 667 66.09 34.73 -90.38
CA THR A 667 66.91 35.20 -89.25
C THR A 667 67.92 34.21 -88.67
N SER A 668 68.04 32.98 -89.18
CA SER A 668 68.93 31.95 -88.62
C SER A 668 70.08 31.56 -89.57
N LYS A 669 70.95 32.53 -89.91
CA LYS A 669 72.24 32.28 -90.60
C LYS A 669 73.48 32.62 -89.76
N GLU A 670 73.31 32.96 -88.48
CA GLU A 670 74.44 33.26 -87.59
C GLU A 670 74.31 32.49 -86.27
N ALA A 671 75.43 31.91 -85.86
CA ALA A 671 75.73 31.31 -84.55
C ALA A 671 75.23 29.88 -84.27
N THR A 672 76.07 28.94 -84.71
CA THR A 672 76.25 27.56 -84.26
C THR A 672 76.99 27.46 -82.90
N SER A 673 76.86 26.26 -82.31
CA SER A 673 77.68 25.62 -81.25
C SER A 673 77.33 25.99 -79.79
N SER A 674 77.10 25.04 -78.87
CA SER A 674 77.92 23.83 -78.60
C SER A 674 77.14 22.70 -77.91
N GLN A 675 77.64 21.46 -78.11
CA GLN A 675 77.56 20.17 -77.37
C GLN A 675 77.15 20.22 -75.86
N GLU A 676 76.63 19.20 -75.17
CA GLU A 676 76.72 17.73 -75.30
C GLU A 676 75.75 17.00 -74.32
N GLN A 677 75.34 15.75 -74.68
CA GLN A 677 75.09 14.51 -73.88
C GLN A 677 74.27 14.55 -72.54
N GLU A 678 73.40 13.60 -72.15
CA GLU A 678 73.36 12.13 -72.34
C GLU A 678 71.98 11.54 -71.89
N ARG A 679 71.73 10.26 -72.23
CA ARG A 679 70.55 9.38 -72.00
C ARG A 679 70.83 8.41 -70.81
N PRO A 680 70.09 7.30 -70.53
CA PRO A 680 68.65 6.96 -70.51
C PRO A 680 68.24 6.04 -69.29
N GLY A 681 66.96 5.59 -69.25
CA GLY A 681 66.51 4.34 -68.57
C GLY A 681 65.60 4.56 -67.35
N ASP A 682 64.60 3.73 -67.00
CA ASP A 682 64.14 2.46 -67.56
C ASP A 682 62.83 2.02 -66.86
N SER A 683 62.02 1.20 -67.56
CA SER A 683 61.09 0.18 -67.01
C SER A 683 59.90 0.62 -66.11
N ALA A 684 58.82 -0.14 -65.88
CA ALA A 684 58.13 -1.28 -66.48
C ALA A 684 57.01 -1.67 -65.48
N TYR A 685 55.84 -2.04 -65.99
CA TYR A 685 54.94 -3.12 -65.51
C TYR A 685 54.47 -3.18 -64.01
N PHE A 686 53.17 -3.42 -63.76
CA PHE A 686 52.51 -4.75 -63.64
C PHE A 686 51.10 -4.62 -63.00
N PHE A 687 50.25 -5.58 -63.35
CA PHE A 687 48.82 -5.78 -63.07
C PHE A 687 48.39 -5.94 -61.58
N GLY A 688 47.13 -5.57 -61.29
CA GLY A 688 46.08 -6.59 -61.10
C GLY A 688 45.44 -6.83 -59.72
N ARG A 689 44.09 -6.73 -59.72
CA ARG A 689 43.07 -7.45 -58.92
C ARG A 689 42.99 -7.23 -57.40
N ARG A 690 41.85 -6.69 -56.97
CA ARG A 690 40.68 -7.48 -56.53
C ARG A 690 39.39 -6.76 -56.81
#